data_AF-A0A818G7X1-F1
#
_entry.id   AF-A0A818G7X1-F1
#
_cell.length_a   1.000
_cell.length_b   1.000
_cell.length_c   1.000
_cell.angle_alpha   90.00
_cell.angle_beta   90.00
_cell.angle_gamma   90.00
#
_symmetry.space_group_name_H-M   'P 1'
#
loop_
_entity.id
_entity.type
_entity.pdbx_description
1 polymer ?
#
loop_
_entity_poly.entity_id
_entity_poly.type
_entity_poly.pdbx_seq_one_letter_code
_entity_poly.pdbx_strand_id
1 'polypeptide(L)'
;MIIPISGCLFHFGQCIWHEVQPCGLQKKYNEDKFFLLSVKTLTAIAFLPIDDIVNTFELLEKEFHDDTNDLLQYFEKTWIGKRKKRESTTSSATTTTTTRTTKTTANPSLSFNQPKFSATPIWDSNGITFANQSIVGRFLRTSFVSTNNTIYVVNTENSTILIWHEESINPTKIIHGNFTEPYSLFVTSNGDIYIDDGEKNDRVQKWSAETNTFETVMNVSSSCWGLFVDINNTLYCSMHDHHQVVKRSLNDAVMNSNRVAAGTGIYGSDSNQLDRPHGIFVDVNLDLYVADSGNDRIQLFQSGELNGITVAGGRFMRETIALSRPGGIVLDAEKYLFIVDTGNNRIVGSGLNGFRCLVGCYGSNTGSYSQSNELVSPFGLSFDGSGNMFVTDQRNNRIQKFLLIKDSFAVSFNQPMFCSNAGWHENGSTFANRSIVGEHPTAIFVDTNNTIYVANQENSTIVIWDDESDNPTKIIHGNFTEPYSLFVTSNGDIYINDGDYKNGRVQKWSAETNTFETVMNVSSSCWGLFVDINNTLYCSIEHRHQVVKRSLNDPEINSNRIAAGTGDRGSNPNQLNGPRGIFVDVNLDLYVADCENDRVQLFQSGKLNGTPVAGLTSRQPHAYRLRCPSGIILDAEKHLFIVDQKNHSIVGSGSNGFRPLFKSNKMGSESNQLSSPSGFSFDRSGNIFVADTENHRIQKFNYKKKSCANISLPVRNTYSSSLTKKNQMYYRDCQKEIVYYESIQVKVTETGYYTFRSSGNIDSYGSIYINKFNPLNPSENLLRAADDSDSDLQFKFDLHLDVDMIYVLVVTTYPSKETGRFSIDVSGKTKVILECLYTPLNIQLIYSSKLIDNSPTFYRDCQVPQCHYETLQIHVNTTGPEQKSCVIGDQCNFYLKGIGLTLDDILRDDLQPNTGLNNQSFSIRLSAGLTIIMFVAGLINSILSFITFKSKDSQQVGCGMYLLVSSITSFLAISMFIIKFWFVVLTHINVSTSLSVLRGGCASIEPILKLFLYLDGWLNACVAIERAALIFKGRCSSTINNTN
;
A
#
# COMPACT_ATOMS: atom_id res chain seq x y z
N MET A 1 -16.94 6.16 13.38
CA MET A 1 -18.12 7.05 13.17
C MET A 1 -17.63 8.45 13.44
N ILE A 2 -17.35 9.25 12.41
CA ILE A 2 -16.75 10.57 12.59
C ILE A 2 -17.74 11.47 13.31
N ILE A 3 -17.45 11.79 14.57
CA ILE A 3 -18.19 12.76 15.36
C ILE A 3 -17.60 14.15 15.05
N PRO A 4 -18.42 15.14 14.66
CA PRO A 4 -17.93 16.49 14.39
C PRO A 4 -17.58 17.20 15.70
N ILE A 5 -16.32 17.14 16.10
CA ILE A 5 -15.80 17.82 17.30
C ILE A 5 -15.91 19.34 17.10
N SER A 6 -16.73 20.00 17.90
CA SER A 6 -17.01 21.43 17.77
C SER A 6 -16.24 22.28 18.78
N GLY A 7 -15.04 22.73 18.39
CA GLY A 7 -14.30 23.80 19.09
C GLY A 7 -12.79 23.60 19.10
N CYS A 8 -12.04 24.59 19.61
CA CYS A 8 -10.61 24.46 19.84
C CYS A 8 -10.29 24.18 21.32
N LEU A 9 -9.27 23.35 21.54
CA LEU A 9 -8.83 22.78 22.82
C LEU A 9 -8.76 23.78 24.00
N PHE A 10 -8.38 25.04 23.73
CA PHE A 10 -8.27 26.06 24.76
C PHE A 10 -9.64 26.45 25.38
N HIS A 11 -10.68 26.58 24.55
CA HIS A 11 -12.03 26.88 25.05
C HIS A 11 -12.62 25.71 25.84
N PHE A 12 -12.30 24.47 25.46
CA PHE A 12 -12.74 23.28 26.19
C PHE A 12 -12.19 23.24 27.62
N GLY A 13 -10.88 23.47 27.80
CA GLY A 13 -10.26 23.54 29.12
C GLY A 13 -10.83 24.66 30.01
N GLN A 14 -11.15 25.82 29.42
CA GLN A 14 -11.83 26.91 30.13
C GLN A 14 -13.26 26.53 30.55
N CYS A 15 -14.03 25.87 29.68
CA CYS A 15 -15.40 25.44 30.00
C CYS A 15 -15.43 24.42 31.14
N ILE A 16 -14.58 23.39 31.12
CA ILE A 16 -14.47 22.44 32.24
C ILE A 16 -14.08 23.16 33.54
N TRP A 17 -13.14 24.10 33.50
CA TRP A 17 -12.76 24.84 34.70
C TRP A 17 -13.89 25.72 35.25
N HIS A 18 -14.71 26.29 34.37
CA HIS A 18 -15.90 27.06 34.75
C HIS A 18 -16.96 26.21 35.45
N GLU A 19 -17.15 24.95 35.03
CA GLU A 19 -18.06 23.99 35.67
C GLU A 19 -17.48 23.37 36.96
N VAL A 20 -16.14 23.36 37.13
CA VAL A 20 -15.49 22.93 38.39
C VAL A 20 -15.43 24.05 39.45
N GLN A 21 -15.48 25.32 39.04
CA GLN A 21 -15.41 26.48 39.92
C GLN A 21 -16.58 26.73 40.91
N PRO A 22 -17.83 26.22 40.75
CA PRO A 22 -18.87 26.37 41.76
C PRO A 22 -18.43 25.81 43.12
N CYS A 23 -18.90 26.44 44.20
CA CYS A 23 -18.50 26.10 45.58
C CYS A 23 -19.00 24.72 46.04
N GLY A 24 -18.33 23.67 45.56
CA GLY A 24 -18.57 22.26 45.87
C GLY A 24 -17.53 21.38 45.18
N LEU A 25 -17.45 21.47 43.84
CA LEU A 25 -16.51 20.68 43.04
C LEU A 25 -15.06 21.17 43.15
N GLN A 26 -14.83 22.48 43.29
CA GLN A 26 -13.48 23.04 43.42
C GLN A 26 -12.73 22.53 44.67
N LYS A 27 -13.45 22.33 45.79
CA LYS A 27 -12.87 21.78 47.02
C LYS A 27 -12.52 20.30 46.82
N LYS A 28 -13.42 19.53 46.20
CA LYS A 28 -13.20 18.12 45.86
C LYS A 28 -12.04 17.94 44.87
N TYR A 29 -11.88 18.82 43.88
CA TYR A 29 -10.73 18.85 42.97
C TYR A 29 -9.37 19.05 43.67
N ASN A 30 -9.35 19.78 44.79
CA ASN A 30 -8.12 20.01 45.56
C ASN A 30 -7.84 18.92 46.62
N GLU A 31 -8.87 18.25 47.14
CA GLU A 31 -8.76 17.31 48.28
C GLU A 31 -8.89 15.83 47.86
N ASP A 32 -9.71 15.52 46.85
CA ASP A 32 -9.96 14.17 46.34
C ASP A 32 -9.09 13.90 45.08
N LYS A 33 -8.09 13.04 45.25
CA LYS A 33 -7.14 12.69 44.19
C LYS A 33 -7.78 11.90 43.04
N PHE A 34 -8.84 11.15 43.28
CA PHE A 34 -9.54 10.42 42.22
C PHE A 34 -10.37 11.39 41.38
N PHE A 35 -11.15 12.27 42.01
CA PHE A 35 -11.89 13.32 41.30
C PHE A 35 -10.97 14.26 40.49
N LEU A 36 -9.85 14.67 41.08
CA LEU A 36 -8.79 15.43 40.42
C LEU A 36 -8.24 14.72 39.17
N LEU A 37 -7.95 13.43 39.28
CA LEU A 37 -7.48 12.61 38.17
C LEU A 37 -8.55 12.48 37.09
N SER A 38 -9.82 12.26 37.47
CA SER A 38 -10.95 12.13 36.55
C SER A 38 -11.13 13.35 35.66
N VAL A 39 -11.15 14.55 36.26
CA VAL A 39 -11.28 15.82 35.52
C VAL A 39 -10.07 16.04 34.59
N LYS A 40 -8.86 15.69 35.02
CA LYS A 40 -7.65 15.80 34.18
C LYS A 40 -7.68 14.83 33.00
N THR A 41 -8.07 13.58 33.22
CA THR A 41 -8.19 12.58 32.16
C THR A 41 -9.30 12.97 31.17
N LEU A 42 -10.42 13.53 31.64
CA LEU A 42 -11.47 14.10 30.77
C LEU A 42 -10.93 15.22 29.87
N THR A 43 -10.12 16.15 30.39
CA THR A 43 -9.42 17.14 29.55
C THR A 43 -8.37 16.53 28.61
N ALA A 44 -7.77 15.40 28.98
CA ALA A 44 -6.75 14.73 28.17
C ALA A 44 -7.33 14.01 26.93
N ILE A 45 -8.62 13.63 26.94
CA ILE A 45 -9.31 13.03 25.78
C ILE A 45 -9.13 13.92 24.53
N ALA A 46 -9.19 15.24 24.68
CA ALA A 46 -9.09 16.18 23.57
C ALA A 46 -7.70 16.27 22.89
N PHE A 47 -6.72 15.46 23.33
CA PHE A 47 -5.41 15.26 22.67
C PHE A 47 -5.32 13.94 21.88
N LEU A 48 -6.35 13.09 21.93
CA LEU A 48 -6.40 11.84 21.18
C LEU A 48 -6.80 12.09 19.71
N PRO A 49 -6.46 11.17 18.78
CA PRO A 49 -7.03 11.15 17.44
C PRO A 49 -8.56 11.16 17.49
N ILE A 50 -9.20 11.79 16.49
CA ILE A 50 -10.66 12.02 16.46
C ILE A 50 -11.45 10.70 16.60
N ASP A 51 -10.95 9.63 15.99
CA ASP A 51 -11.58 8.31 16.01
C ASP A 51 -11.49 7.60 17.38
N ASP A 52 -10.48 7.92 18.19
CA ASP A 52 -10.27 7.33 19.52
C ASP A 52 -11.10 8.04 20.61
N ILE A 53 -11.33 9.35 20.46
CA ILE A 53 -12.05 10.20 21.43
C ILE A 53 -13.39 9.59 21.87
N VAL A 54 -14.12 9.00 20.92
CA VAL A 54 -15.45 8.42 21.12
C VAL A 54 -15.40 7.18 22.02
N ASN A 55 -14.40 6.32 21.79
CA ASN A 55 -14.20 5.05 22.47
C ASN A 55 -13.57 5.27 23.86
N THR A 56 -12.59 6.17 23.96
CA THR A 56 -11.97 6.53 25.24
C THR A 56 -12.97 7.25 26.16
N PHE A 57 -13.87 8.08 25.63
CA PHE A 57 -14.94 8.67 26.45
C PHE A 57 -15.92 7.61 27.00
N GLU A 58 -16.26 6.55 26.24
CA GLU A 58 -17.10 5.46 26.77
C GLU A 58 -16.43 4.63 27.86
N LEU A 59 -15.11 4.43 27.77
CA LEU A 59 -14.35 3.78 28.82
C LEU A 59 -14.35 4.63 30.10
N LEU A 60 -14.13 5.94 29.95
CA LEU A 60 -14.10 6.87 31.07
C LEU A 60 -15.49 7.10 31.70
N GLU A 61 -16.58 7.08 30.93
CA GLU A 61 -17.95 7.09 31.48
C GLU A 61 -18.24 5.82 32.32
N LYS A 62 -17.60 4.69 32.03
CA LYS A 62 -17.74 3.44 32.80
C LYS A 62 -16.81 3.37 34.02
N GLU A 63 -15.66 4.03 33.99
CA GLU A 63 -14.69 4.04 35.09
C GLU A 63 -14.91 5.15 36.11
N PHE A 64 -15.58 6.25 35.74
CA PHE A 64 -15.81 7.35 36.66
C PHE A 64 -17.09 7.19 37.50
N HIS A 65 -16.96 7.45 38.80
CA HIS A 65 -18.07 7.44 39.74
C HIS A 65 -19.05 8.60 39.51
N ASP A 66 -20.30 8.40 39.98
CA ASP A 66 -21.46 9.29 39.79
C ASP A 66 -21.20 10.78 40.04
N ASP A 67 -20.26 11.11 40.92
CA ASP A 67 -19.86 12.48 41.29
C ASP A 67 -19.31 13.34 40.13
N THR A 68 -18.95 12.75 38.99
CA THR A 68 -18.47 13.48 37.79
C THR A 68 -19.50 13.52 36.65
N ASN A 69 -20.68 12.93 36.84
CA ASN A 69 -21.67 12.71 35.78
C ASN A 69 -22.14 14.02 35.11
N ASP A 70 -22.28 15.10 35.87
CA ASP A 70 -22.65 16.42 35.32
C ASP A 70 -21.57 16.99 34.36
N LEU A 71 -20.29 16.80 34.68
CA LEU A 71 -19.15 17.19 33.83
C LEU A 71 -19.05 16.31 32.58
N LEU A 72 -19.33 15.01 32.72
CA LEU A 72 -19.37 14.06 31.59
C LEU A 72 -20.53 14.38 30.64
N GLN A 73 -21.72 14.67 31.17
CA GLN A 73 -22.87 15.10 30.36
C GLN A 73 -22.65 16.45 29.69
N TYR A 74 -21.98 17.41 30.36
CA TYR A 74 -21.60 18.68 29.74
C TYR A 74 -20.65 18.44 28.56
N PHE A 75 -19.63 17.59 28.73
CA PHE A 75 -18.68 17.25 27.67
C PHE A 75 -19.34 16.48 26.52
N GLU A 76 -20.16 15.47 26.82
CA GLU A 76 -20.92 14.72 25.80
C GLU A 76 -21.79 15.68 25.00
N LYS A 77 -22.54 16.58 25.66
CA LYS A 77 -23.46 17.51 25.01
C LYS A 77 -22.76 18.57 24.16
N THR A 78 -21.60 19.06 24.60
CA THR A 78 -20.97 20.28 24.06
C THR A 78 -19.79 19.99 23.11
N TRP A 79 -19.16 18.83 23.23
CA TRP A 79 -17.94 18.49 22.48
C TRP A 79 -18.08 17.25 21.60
N ILE A 80 -18.83 16.24 22.07
CA ILE A 80 -19.08 14.97 21.35
C ILE A 80 -20.45 14.97 20.64
N GLY A 81 -21.37 15.82 21.07
CA GLY A 81 -22.77 15.79 20.64
C GLY A 81 -23.56 14.65 21.31
N LYS A 82 -24.77 14.97 21.78
CA LYS A 82 -25.65 14.02 22.50
C LYS A 82 -25.90 12.73 21.72
N ARG A 83 -25.61 11.57 22.32
CA ARG A 83 -26.04 10.27 21.81
C ARG A 83 -27.49 9.98 22.24
N LYS A 84 -28.25 9.25 21.41
CA LYS A 84 -29.58 8.74 21.80
C LYS A 84 -29.44 7.51 22.70
N LYS A 85 -29.27 7.71 24.01
CA LYS A 85 -29.41 6.64 25.01
C LYS A 85 -30.89 6.21 25.09
N ARG A 86 -31.14 4.89 25.12
CA ARG A 86 -32.45 4.31 25.47
C ARG A 86 -32.61 4.35 26.99
N GLU A 87 -33.71 4.89 27.47
CA GLU A 87 -34.07 4.85 28.89
C GLU A 87 -34.47 3.43 29.30
N SER A 88 -34.11 3.03 30.53
CA SER A 88 -34.69 1.87 31.20
C SER A 88 -35.29 2.30 32.55
N THR A 89 -36.58 2.65 32.53
CA THR A 89 -37.38 2.82 33.75
C THR A 89 -37.74 1.47 34.36
N THR A 90 -37.74 1.40 35.68
CA THR A 90 -38.06 0.23 36.50
C THR A 90 -39.56 -0.07 36.56
N SER A 91 -39.94 -1.36 36.49
CA SER A 91 -41.18 -1.87 37.10
C SER A 91 -41.10 -3.39 37.35
N SER A 92 -41.92 -3.88 38.29
CA SER A 92 -41.75 -5.14 39.01
C SER A 92 -42.54 -6.36 38.51
N ALA A 93 -42.03 -7.56 38.85
CA ALA A 93 -42.72 -8.87 38.89
C ALA A 93 -43.15 -9.49 37.52
N THR A 94 -43.18 -10.81 37.32
CA THR A 94 -43.29 -11.93 38.29
C THR A 94 -42.49 -13.17 37.85
N THR A 95 -42.24 -14.08 38.79
CA THR A 95 -41.45 -15.32 38.73
C THR A 95 -41.90 -16.36 37.69
N THR A 96 -40.95 -16.92 36.92
CA THR A 96 -40.89 -18.38 36.67
C THR A 96 -39.46 -18.83 36.29
N THR A 97 -39.00 -19.91 36.92
CA THR A 97 -37.68 -20.53 36.75
C THR A 97 -37.65 -21.58 35.65
N THR A 98 -36.69 -21.49 34.71
CA THR A 98 -36.04 -22.70 34.15
C THR A 98 -34.64 -22.44 33.56
N THR A 99 -33.65 -23.13 34.13
CA THR A 99 -32.44 -23.70 33.49
C THR A 99 -31.66 -22.93 32.41
N ARG A 100 -30.50 -22.47 32.85
CA ARG A 100 -29.30 -22.04 32.12
C ARG A 100 -28.85 -23.03 31.02
N THR A 101 -28.68 -22.55 29.78
CA THR A 101 -27.72 -23.08 28.81
C THR A 101 -26.74 -21.97 28.43
N THR A 102 -25.46 -22.31 28.30
CA THR A 102 -24.37 -21.34 28.12
C THR A 102 -24.25 -20.93 26.66
N LYS A 103 -24.66 -19.71 26.31
CA LYS A 103 -24.26 -19.08 25.05
C LYS A 103 -22.76 -18.79 25.07
N THR A 104 -22.00 -19.56 24.31
CA THR A 104 -20.64 -19.22 23.90
C THR A 104 -20.70 -18.04 22.92
N THR A 105 -20.25 -16.86 23.35
CA THR A 105 -20.00 -15.74 22.44
C THR A 105 -18.76 -16.04 21.61
N ALA A 106 -18.96 -16.57 20.41
CA ALA A 106 -17.88 -16.71 19.44
C ALA A 106 -17.42 -15.32 18.98
N ASN A 107 -16.10 -15.10 18.92
CA ASN A 107 -15.56 -13.99 18.15
C ASN A 107 -15.89 -14.23 16.66
N PRO A 108 -16.45 -13.25 15.93
CA PRO A 108 -16.73 -13.39 14.51
C PRO A 108 -15.40 -13.45 13.74
N SER A 109 -15.08 -14.63 13.20
CA SER A 109 -13.99 -14.81 12.24
C SER A 109 -14.49 -14.67 10.80
N LEU A 110 -13.57 -14.32 9.90
CA LEU A 110 -13.81 -14.24 8.46
C LEU A 110 -14.17 -15.63 7.89
N SER A 111 -15.10 -15.65 6.93
CA SER A 111 -15.74 -16.87 6.44
C SER A 111 -15.53 -17.18 4.96
N PHE A 112 -15.14 -16.16 4.20
CA PHE A 112 -14.90 -16.21 2.76
C PHE A 112 -13.43 -16.47 2.46
N ASN A 113 -13.16 -17.24 1.43
CA ASN A 113 -11.80 -17.46 0.95
C ASN A 113 -11.23 -16.20 0.29
N GLN A 114 -10.19 -15.65 0.91
CA GLN A 114 -9.24 -14.75 0.27
C GLN A 114 -7.89 -15.47 0.16
N PRO A 115 -7.67 -16.34 -0.85
CA PRO A 115 -6.33 -16.76 -1.19
C PRO A 115 -5.43 -15.54 -1.41
N LYS A 116 -4.13 -15.69 -1.17
CA LYS A 116 -3.13 -14.68 -1.52
C LYS A 116 -2.56 -15.05 -2.88
N PHE A 117 -2.80 -14.24 -3.90
CA PHE A 117 -2.22 -14.48 -5.22
C PHE A 117 -0.95 -13.66 -5.44
N SER A 118 -0.08 -14.18 -6.29
CA SER A 118 0.91 -13.38 -7.01
C SER A 118 0.22 -12.27 -7.84
N ALA A 119 0.99 -11.27 -8.30
CA ALA A 119 0.47 -10.15 -9.09
C ALA A 119 -0.14 -10.52 -10.47
N THR A 120 0.08 -11.76 -10.93
CA THR A 120 -0.30 -12.22 -12.27
C THR A 120 -0.77 -13.70 -12.26
N PRO A 121 -1.75 -14.09 -11.43
CA PRO A 121 -2.16 -15.49 -11.27
C PRO A 121 -2.82 -16.03 -12.54
N ILE A 122 -2.50 -17.27 -12.92
CA ILE A 122 -2.96 -17.89 -14.16
C ILE A 122 -3.78 -19.14 -13.86
N TRP A 123 -5.00 -19.19 -14.39
CA TRP A 123 -5.87 -20.37 -14.37
C TRP A 123 -5.87 -21.06 -15.74
N ASP A 124 -6.20 -22.35 -15.76
CA ASP A 124 -6.58 -23.04 -16.98
C ASP A 124 -7.78 -22.32 -17.61
N SER A 125 -7.69 -22.05 -18.91
CA SER A 125 -8.80 -21.46 -19.65
C SER A 125 -9.95 -22.45 -19.85
N ASN A 126 -9.70 -23.77 -19.72
CA ASN A 126 -10.73 -24.79 -19.76
C ASN A 126 -11.33 -25.05 -18.38
N GLY A 127 -12.59 -24.67 -18.20
CA GLY A 127 -13.37 -24.98 -17.01
C GLY A 127 -13.75 -26.45 -16.93
N ILE A 128 -13.55 -27.03 -15.76
CA ILE A 128 -14.16 -28.30 -15.38
C ILE A 128 -15.58 -27.99 -14.92
N THR A 129 -16.60 -28.58 -15.54
CA THR A 129 -17.98 -28.44 -15.05
C THR A 129 -18.13 -29.19 -13.72
N PHE A 130 -18.07 -28.46 -12.61
CA PHE A 130 -18.15 -28.98 -11.25
C PHE A 130 -19.55 -29.52 -10.95
N ALA A 131 -20.59 -28.76 -11.32
CA ALA A 131 -21.97 -29.17 -11.21
C ALA A 131 -22.76 -28.63 -12.41
N ASN A 132 -23.70 -29.42 -12.92
CA ASN A 132 -24.52 -29.07 -14.08
C ASN A 132 -26.02 -28.98 -13.70
N GLN A 133 -26.85 -28.59 -14.66
CA GLN A 133 -28.28 -28.37 -14.50
C GLN A 133 -29.04 -29.53 -13.81
N SER A 134 -28.62 -30.79 -13.96
CA SER A 134 -29.30 -31.92 -13.30
C SER A 134 -29.11 -31.96 -11.78
N ILE A 135 -28.07 -31.28 -11.28
CA ILE A 135 -27.75 -31.20 -9.86
C ILE A 135 -28.22 -29.85 -9.28
N VAL A 136 -27.91 -28.74 -9.95
CA VAL A 136 -28.14 -27.38 -9.40
C VAL A 136 -29.40 -26.67 -9.91
N GLY A 137 -30.12 -27.27 -10.86
CA GLY A 137 -31.29 -26.65 -11.51
C GLY A 137 -30.92 -25.60 -12.55
N ARG A 138 -31.91 -24.80 -12.97
CA ARG A 138 -31.75 -23.73 -13.97
C ARG A 138 -31.58 -22.34 -13.35
N PHE A 139 -31.03 -21.42 -14.14
CA PHE A 139 -30.84 -20.00 -13.81
C PHE A 139 -30.02 -19.74 -12.55
N LEU A 140 -29.04 -20.60 -12.27
CA LEU A 140 -28.17 -20.48 -11.10
C LEU A 140 -27.54 -19.08 -10.99
N ARG A 141 -27.81 -18.37 -9.89
CA ARG A 141 -27.33 -17.00 -9.67
C ARG A 141 -26.01 -16.96 -8.90
N THR A 142 -25.85 -17.75 -7.84
CA THR A 142 -24.71 -17.60 -6.94
C THR A 142 -24.19 -18.93 -6.37
N SER A 143 -22.91 -18.92 -6.00
CA SER A 143 -22.21 -19.97 -5.27
C SER A 143 -21.19 -19.33 -4.32
N PHE A 144 -21.11 -19.83 -3.09
CA PHE A 144 -20.16 -19.39 -2.09
C PHE A 144 -19.19 -20.53 -1.74
N VAL A 145 -17.93 -20.21 -1.49
CA VAL A 145 -16.92 -21.16 -1.00
C VAL A 145 -16.31 -20.58 0.27
N SER A 146 -16.43 -21.33 1.36
CA SER A 146 -15.97 -20.92 2.69
C SER A 146 -14.49 -21.25 2.92
N THR A 147 -13.91 -20.68 3.98
CA THR A 147 -12.52 -20.87 4.42
C THR A 147 -12.09 -22.32 4.70
N ASN A 148 -13.03 -23.26 4.77
CA ASN A 148 -12.80 -24.70 4.89
C ASN A 148 -13.16 -25.47 3.59
N ASN A 149 -13.11 -24.80 2.44
CA ASN A 149 -13.40 -25.32 1.10
C ASN A 149 -14.76 -26.01 0.93
N THR A 150 -15.72 -25.68 1.81
CA THR A 150 -17.10 -26.15 1.66
C THR A 150 -17.81 -25.25 0.65
N ILE A 151 -18.42 -25.87 -0.36
CA ILE A 151 -19.08 -25.20 -1.49
C ILE A 151 -20.58 -25.18 -1.21
N TYR A 152 -21.18 -23.99 -1.31
CA TYR A 152 -22.60 -23.74 -1.06
C TYR A 152 -23.24 -23.18 -2.34
N VAL A 153 -24.35 -23.78 -2.75
CA VAL A 153 -25.05 -23.43 -3.99
C VAL A 153 -26.55 -23.37 -3.72
N VAL A 154 -27.23 -22.34 -4.20
CA VAL A 154 -28.68 -22.20 -4.05
C VAL A 154 -29.37 -22.73 -5.31
N ASN A 155 -30.20 -23.76 -5.16
CA ASN A 155 -31.08 -24.25 -6.21
C ASN A 155 -32.41 -23.48 -6.14
N THR A 156 -32.64 -22.63 -7.14
CA THR A 156 -33.80 -21.73 -7.25
C THR A 156 -35.10 -22.44 -7.64
N GLU A 157 -35.03 -23.62 -8.28
CA GLU A 157 -36.22 -24.38 -8.70
C GLU A 157 -36.84 -25.17 -7.53
N ASN A 158 -36.02 -25.65 -6.59
CA ASN A 158 -36.44 -26.50 -5.47
C ASN A 158 -36.41 -25.80 -4.10
N SER A 159 -36.05 -24.51 -4.04
CA SER A 159 -35.83 -23.74 -2.80
C SER A 159 -34.89 -24.43 -1.80
N THR A 160 -33.82 -25.06 -2.31
CA THR A 160 -32.82 -25.78 -1.51
C THR A 160 -31.44 -25.13 -1.55
N ILE A 161 -30.70 -25.27 -0.45
CA ILE A 161 -29.27 -24.98 -0.39
C ILE A 161 -28.54 -26.32 -0.45
N LEU A 162 -27.75 -26.50 -1.49
CA LEU A 162 -26.90 -27.66 -1.73
C LEU A 162 -25.50 -27.35 -1.18
N ILE A 163 -24.92 -28.29 -0.44
CA ILE A 163 -23.62 -28.14 0.22
C ILE A 163 -22.75 -29.33 -0.17
N TRP A 164 -21.49 -29.06 -0.54
CA TRP A 164 -20.45 -30.07 -0.77
C TRP A 164 -19.28 -29.79 0.17
N HIS A 165 -18.78 -30.83 0.83
CA HIS A 165 -17.41 -30.84 1.34
C HIS A 165 -16.46 -31.38 0.26
N GLU A 166 -15.15 -31.14 0.40
CA GLU A 166 -14.15 -31.49 -0.62
C GLU A 166 -14.22 -32.94 -1.11
N GLU A 167 -13.80 -33.13 -2.36
CA GLU A 167 -13.75 -34.39 -3.13
C GLU A 167 -15.11 -35.10 -3.40
N SER A 168 -16.23 -34.63 -2.85
CA SER A 168 -17.54 -35.22 -3.18
C SER A 168 -18.07 -34.77 -4.55
N ILE A 169 -18.48 -35.72 -5.40
CA ILE A 169 -19.14 -35.47 -6.69
C ILE A 169 -20.58 -34.97 -6.49
N ASN A 170 -21.25 -35.39 -5.40
CA ASN A 170 -22.63 -35.07 -5.09
C ASN A 170 -22.75 -34.19 -3.83
N PRO A 171 -23.83 -33.42 -3.65
CA PRO A 171 -24.08 -32.66 -2.42
C PRO A 171 -24.00 -33.58 -1.19
N THR A 172 -23.18 -33.22 -0.20
CA THR A 172 -23.03 -33.92 1.07
C THR A 172 -24.14 -33.57 2.06
N LYS A 173 -24.74 -32.37 1.93
CA LYS A 173 -25.90 -31.93 2.72
C LYS A 173 -26.85 -31.11 1.83
N ILE A 174 -28.14 -31.30 2.03
CA ILE A 174 -29.21 -30.50 1.40
C ILE A 174 -30.04 -29.87 2.52
N ILE A 175 -30.24 -28.56 2.47
CA ILE A 175 -31.10 -27.81 3.37
C ILE A 175 -32.33 -27.38 2.57
N HIS A 176 -33.52 -27.75 3.04
CA HIS A 176 -34.78 -27.30 2.47
C HIS A 176 -35.22 -26.01 3.16
N GLY A 177 -35.41 -24.95 2.37
CA GLY A 177 -36.01 -23.70 2.82
C GLY A 177 -37.40 -23.50 2.20
N ASN A 178 -37.94 -22.30 2.41
CA ASN A 178 -39.17 -21.84 1.77
C ASN A 178 -38.93 -20.43 1.21
N PHE A 179 -37.94 -20.33 0.32
CA PHE A 179 -37.54 -19.07 -0.32
C PHE A 179 -38.17 -18.93 -1.71
N THR A 180 -38.48 -17.70 -2.11
CA THR A 180 -38.93 -17.40 -3.48
C THR A 180 -37.85 -16.67 -4.27
N GLU A 181 -37.28 -17.30 -5.29
CA GLU A 181 -36.28 -16.72 -6.21
C GLU A 181 -35.07 -16.04 -5.51
N PRO A 182 -34.32 -16.75 -4.64
CA PRO A 182 -33.16 -16.19 -3.94
C PRO A 182 -32.08 -15.69 -4.91
N TYR A 183 -31.69 -14.41 -4.79
CA TYR A 183 -30.69 -13.78 -5.66
C TYR A 183 -29.24 -13.96 -5.19
N SER A 184 -29.02 -13.97 -3.87
CA SER A 184 -27.70 -13.99 -3.26
C SER A 184 -27.63 -14.82 -1.98
N LEU A 185 -26.39 -15.14 -1.58
CA LEU A 185 -26.00 -16.09 -0.55
C LEU A 185 -24.72 -15.59 0.11
N PHE A 186 -24.62 -15.67 1.43
CA PHE A 186 -23.37 -15.52 2.16
C PHE A 186 -23.35 -16.48 3.36
N VAL A 187 -22.20 -17.06 3.67
CA VAL A 187 -22.05 -17.99 4.81
C VAL A 187 -21.03 -17.42 5.77
N THR A 188 -21.33 -17.36 7.07
CA THR A 188 -20.38 -16.92 8.12
C THR A 188 -19.56 -18.09 8.67
N SER A 189 -18.49 -17.80 9.42
CA SER A 189 -17.48 -18.80 9.79
C SER A 189 -17.98 -19.86 10.78
N ASN A 190 -19.02 -19.53 11.54
CA ASN A 190 -19.78 -20.44 12.37
C ASN A 190 -20.75 -21.35 11.57
N GLY A 191 -20.79 -21.21 10.24
CA GLY A 191 -21.64 -21.99 9.34
C GLY A 191 -23.07 -21.46 9.16
N ASP A 192 -23.45 -20.35 9.81
CA ASP A 192 -24.77 -19.74 9.56
C ASP A 192 -24.85 -19.21 8.11
N ILE A 193 -26.00 -19.40 7.47
CA ILE A 193 -26.20 -19.08 6.05
C ILE A 193 -27.23 -17.96 5.91
N TYR A 194 -26.83 -16.86 5.29
CA TYR A 194 -27.67 -15.70 4.97
C TYR A 194 -28.10 -15.79 3.51
N ILE A 195 -29.40 -15.63 3.26
CA ILE A 195 -30.01 -15.84 1.94
C ILE A 195 -31.14 -14.82 1.70
N ASP A 196 -31.14 -14.27 0.51
CA ASP A 196 -32.21 -13.40 0.00
C ASP A 196 -33.52 -14.21 -0.20
N ASP A 197 -34.67 -13.66 0.16
CA ASP A 197 -35.99 -14.32 -0.01
C ASP A 197 -36.82 -13.70 -1.16
N GLY A 198 -36.17 -12.92 -2.02
CA GLY A 198 -36.73 -12.37 -3.24
C GLY A 198 -37.83 -11.31 -3.09
N GLU A 199 -38.23 -10.75 -4.23
CA GLU A 199 -39.12 -9.58 -4.39
C GLU A 199 -40.54 -9.75 -3.82
N LYS A 200 -40.94 -10.97 -3.42
CA LYS A 200 -42.28 -11.25 -2.89
C LYS A 200 -42.35 -11.28 -1.36
N ASN A 201 -41.21 -11.52 -0.71
CA ASN A 201 -41.14 -11.69 0.75
C ASN A 201 -40.35 -10.55 1.44
N ASP A 202 -39.67 -9.69 0.67
CA ASP A 202 -39.05 -8.43 1.12
C ASP A 202 -38.17 -8.59 2.38
N ARG A 203 -37.37 -9.66 2.42
CA ARG A 203 -36.53 -9.99 3.58
C ARG A 203 -35.30 -10.82 3.25
N VAL A 204 -34.33 -10.78 4.16
CA VAL A 204 -33.20 -11.70 4.23
C VAL A 204 -33.45 -12.69 5.35
N GLN A 205 -33.36 -13.98 5.03
CA GLN A 205 -33.39 -15.05 6.02
C GLN A 205 -31.96 -15.45 6.43
N LYS A 206 -31.83 -15.92 7.67
CA LYS A 206 -30.66 -16.61 8.19
C LYS A 206 -31.05 -18.02 8.58
N TRP A 207 -30.36 -19.01 8.03
CA TRP A 207 -30.32 -20.36 8.57
C TRP A 207 -29.23 -20.43 9.64
N SER A 208 -29.56 -20.86 10.85
CA SER A 208 -28.56 -21.08 11.89
C SER A 208 -28.02 -22.50 11.85
N ALA A 209 -26.69 -22.66 11.83
CA ALA A 209 -26.03 -23.96 11.88
C ALA A 209 -26.18 -24.65 13.24
N GLU A 210 -26.23 -23.87 14.32
CA GLU A 210 -26.41 -24.36 15.69
C GLU A 210 -27.81 -24.97 15.90
N THR A 211 -28.86 -24.27 15.47
CA THR A 211 -30.24 -24.71 15.69
C THR A 211 -30.86 -25.48 14.52
N ASN A 212 -30.25 -25.42 13.33
CA ASN A 212 -30.80 -25.88 12.05
C ASN A 212 -32.15 -25.23 11.66
N THR A 213 -32.45 -24.02 12.16
CA THR A 213 -33.71 -23.28 11.87
C THR A 213 -33.48 -22.01 11.06
N PHE A 214 -34.52 -21.54 10.36
CA PHE A 214 -34.55 -20.24 9.69
C PHE A 214 -35.15 -19.15 10.58
N GLU A 215 -34.54 -17.96 10.58
CA GLU A 215 -35.06 -16.72 11.17
C GLU A 215 -34.93 -15.55 10.19
N THR A 216 -35.79 -14.54 10.30
CA THR A 216 -35.69 -13.31 9.49
C THR A 216 -34.71 -12.34 10.15
N VAL A 217 -33.71 -11.86 9.41
CA VAL A 217 -32.60 -11.03 9.96
C VAL A 217 -32.41 -9.69 9.27
N MET A 218 -33.21 -9.37 8.26
CA MET A 218 -33.35 -8.01 7.71
C MET A 218 -34.66 -7.95 6.94
N ASN A 219 -35.47 -6.92 7.15
CA ASN A 219 -36.54 -6.58 6.21
C ASN A 219 -35.94 -5.65 5.16
N VAL A 220 -36.22 -5.89 3.88
CA VAL A 220 -35.78 -5.06 2.75
C VAL A 220 -36.99 -4.56 1.97
N SER A 221 -36.79 -3.96 0.80
CA SER A 221 -37.87 -3.43 -0.05
C SER A 221 -37.66 -3.69 -1.55
N SER A 222 -36.66 -4.52 -1.86
CA SER A 222 -36.23 -4.99 -3.17
C SER A 222 -35.19 -6.08 -2.91
N SER A 223 -35.08 -7.07 -3.80
CA SER A 223 -34.15 -8.19 -3.64
C SER A 223 -32.71 -7.75 -3.43
N CYS A 224 -32.00 -8.48 -2.57
CA CYS A 224 -30.57 -8.34 -2.37
C CYS A 224 -29.82 -9.09 -3.48
N TRP A 225 -29.31 -8.38 -4.48
CA TRP A 225 -28.52 -8.98 -5.57
C TRP A 225 -27.10 -9.36 -5.14
N GLY A 226 -26.65 -8.82 -4.01
CA GLY A 226 -25.47 -9.23 -3.25
C GLY A 226 -25.74 -9.12 -1.75
N LEU A 227 -25.27 -10.10 -1.00
CA LEU A 227 -25.27 -10.14 0.46
C LEU A 227 -23.84 -10.33 0.95
N PHE A 228 -23.51 -9.68 2.05
CA PHE A 228 -22.21 -9.81 2.72
C PHE A 228 -22.36 -9.59 4.22
N VAL A 229 -21.62 -10.32 5.06
CA VAL A 229 -21.53 -10.05 6.49
C VAL A 229 -20.09 -9.68 6.85
N ASP A 230 -19.89 -8.47 7.38
CA ASP A 230 -18.57 -8.00 7.79
C ASP A 230 -18.12 -8.56 9.15
N ILE A 231 -16.84 -8.33 9.49
CA ILE A 231 -16.22 -8.74 10.76
C ILE A 231 -16.91 -8.19 12.02
N ASN A 232 -17.76 -7.17 11.89
CA ASN A 232 -18.52 -6.58 13.00
C ASN A 232 -19.95 -7.16 13.10
N ASN A 233 -20.24 -8.26 12.40
CA ASN A 233 -21.58 -8.82 12.22
C ASN A 233 -22.57 -7.80 11.63
N THR A 234 -22.13 -6.97 10.69
CA THR A 234 -23.02 -6.10 9.90
C THR A 234 -23.38 -6.80 8.60
N LEU A 235 -24.67 -7.03 8.38
CA LEU A 235 -25.22 -7.56 7.14
C LEU A 235 -25.44 -6.41 6.16
N TYR A 236 -24.93 -6.57 4.93
CA TYR A 236 -25.10 -5.65 3.80
C TYR A 236 -25.97 -6.30 2.73
N CYS A 237 -26.79 -5.50 2.06
CA CYS A 237 -27.68 -5.89 0.97
C CYS A 237 -27.67 -4.81 -0.12
N SER A 238 -27.31 -5.17 -1.36
CA SER A 238 -27.50 -4.32 -2.54
C SER A 238 -28.92 -4.47 -3.08
N MET A 239 -29.74 -3.45 -2.86
CA MET A 239 -31.12 -3.40 -3.35
C MET A 239 -31.13 -2.87 -4.78
N HIS A 240 -31.34 -3.78 -5.74
CA HIS A 240 -31.25 -3.52 -7.17
C HIS A 240 -32.19 -2.39 -7.62
N ASP A 241 -33.48 -2.47 -7.29
CA ASP A 241 -34.51 -1.53 -7.79
C ASP A 241 -34.55 -0.21 -7.02
N HIS A 242 -33.89 -0.17 -5.86
CA HIS A 242 -33.74 1.04 -5.06
C HIS A 242 -32.38 1.72 -5.27
N HIS A 243 -31.53 1.22 -6.19
CA HIS A 243 -30.27 1.86 -6.59
C HIS A 243 -29.37 2.23 -5.39
N GLN A 244 -29.32 1.39 -4.36
CA GLN A 244 -28.58 1.63 -3.12
C GLN A 244 -28.15 0.32 -2.43
N VAL A 245 -27.09 0.40 -1.63
CA VAL A 245 -26.69 -0.66 -0.70
C VAL A 245 -27.10 -0.22 0.70
N VAL A 246 -27.82 -1.08 1.42
CA VAL A 246 -28.19 -0.89 2.83
C VAL A 246 -27.44 -1.86 3.72
N LYS A 247 -27.24 -1.47 4.99
CA LYS A 247 -26.59 -2.29 6.01
C LYS A 247 -27.33 -2.24 7.35
N ARG A 248 -27.22 -3.32 8.11
CA ARG A 248 -27.77 -3.45 9.47
C ARG A 248 -26.81 -4.25 10.34
N SER A 249 -26.55 -3.79 11.57
CA SER A 249 -25.84 -4.63 12.55
C SER A 249 -26.77 -5.75 13.03
N LEU A 250 -26.31 -7.00 12.97
CA LEU A 250 -27.04 -8.15 13.49
C LEU A 250 -27.08 -8.17 15.03
N ASN A 251 -26.27 -7.32 15.68
CA ASN A 251 -26.33 -7.07 17.11
C ASN A 251 -27.50 -6.14 17.51
N ASP A 252 -28.11 -5.41 16.55
CA ASP A 252 -29.27 -4.55 16.82
C ASP A 252 -30.54 -5.40 17.01
N ALA A 253 -31.14 -5.33 18.21
CA ALA A 253 -32.43 -5.96 18.51
C ALA A 253 -33.64 -5.39 17.72
N VAL A 254 -33.46 -4.40 16.84
CA VAL A 254 -34.53 -3.76 16.06
C VAL A 254 -34.43 -4.20 14.60
N MET A 255 -35.45 -4.89 14.09
CA MET A 255 -35.46 -5.44 12.73
C MET A 255 -35.46 -4.39 11.60
N ASN A 256 -35.95 -3.17 11.88
CA ASN A 256 -36.09 -2.09 10.89
C ASN A 256 -35.03 -0.98 11.08
N SER A 257 -33.81 -1.30 11.53
CA SER A 257 -32.74 -0.32 11.76
C SER A 257 -31.81 -0.09 10.55
N ASN A 258 -32.19 -0.56 9.35
CA ASN A 258 -31.38 -0.46 8.13
C ASN A 258 -30.90 0.97 7.86
N ARG A 259 -29.62 1.10 7.52
CA ARG A 259 -28.98 2.36 7.15
C ARG A 259 -28.44 2.25 5.73
N VAL A 260 -28.45 3.36 5.00
CA VAL A 260 -27.76 3.42 3.70
C VAL A 260 -26.26 3.29 3.93
N ALA A 261 -25.62 2.43 3.14
CA ALA A 261 -24.18 2.22 3.09
C ALA A 261 -23.57 2.89 1.86
N ALA A 262 -24.25 2.85 0.71
CA ALA A 262 -23.86 3.47 -0.55
C ALA A 262 -25.08 3.73 -1.43
N GLY A 263 -25.00 4.70 -2.35
CA GLY A 263 -26.14 5.13 -3.17
C GLY A 263 -27.05 6.15 -2.46
N THR A 264 -27.94 6.81 -3.20
CA THR A 264 -28.89 7.81 -2.66
C THR A 264 -30.34 7.35 -2.65
N GLY A 265 -30.64 6.13 -3.10
CA GLY A 265 -32.01 5.67 -3.36
C GLY A 265 -32.54 6.06 -4.75
N ILE A 266 -31.76 6.82 -5.53
CA ILE A 266 -32.13 7.35 -6.85
C ILE A 266 -31.07 6.90 -7.86
N TYR A 267 -31.52 6.44 -9.03
CA TYR A 267 -30.61 6.03 -10.11
C TYR A 267 -29.81 7.23 -10.64
N GLY A 268 -28.52 7.02 -10.90
CA GLY A 268 -27.66 8.01 -11.53
C GLY A 268 -26.19 7.64 -11.48
N SER A 269 -25.34 8.50 -12.02
CA SER A 269 -23.91 8.22 -12.29
C SER A 269 -22.94 9.06 -11.46
N ASP A 270 -23.42 9.95 -10.60
CA ASP A 270 -22.57 10.73 -9.68
C ASP A 270 -21.79 9.80 -8.71
N SER A 271 -20.80 10.35 -8.01
CA SER A 271 -19.95 9.57 -7.08
C SER A 271 -20.74 8.89 -5.96
N ASN A 272 -21.78 9.55 -5.45
CA ASN A 272 -22.67 9.03 -4.41
C ASN A 272 -23.90 8.28 -4.95
N GLN A 273 -24.08 8.20 -6.27
CA GLN A 273 -25.20 7.51 -6.91
C GLN A 273 -24.76 6.15 -7.45
N LEU A 274 -25.75 5.27 -7.61
CA LEU A 274 -25.63 3.95 -8.23
C LEU A 274 -26.79 3.79 -9.22
N ASP A 275 -26.70 2.80 -10.11
CA ASP A 275 -27.82 2.28 -10.89
C ASP A 275 -27.75 0.74 -10.84
N ARG A 276 -28.74 0.10 -10.19
CA ARG A 276 -28.87 -1.36 -10.10
C ARG A 276 -27.59 -2.04 -9.58
N PRO A 277 -27.21 -1.79 -8.31
CA PRO A 277 -26.06 -2.44 -7.71
C PRO A 277 -26.27 -3.96 -7.65
N HIS A 278 -25.30 -4.73 -8.14
CA HIS A 278 -25.29 -6.20 -8.11
C HIS A 278 -24.43 -6.71 -6.95
N GLY A 279 -23.34 -7.44 -7.24
CA GLY A 279 -22.44 -7.97 -6.23
C GLY A 279 -21.78 -6.89 -5.38
N ILE A 280 -21.56 -7.22 -4.12
CA ILE A 280 -20.87 -6.38 -3.14
C ILE A 280 -19.79 -7.19 -2.43
N PHE A 281 -18.74 -6.51 -2.02
CA PHE A 281 -17.68 -7.07 -1.19
C PHE A 281 -17.28 -6.04 -0.13
N VAL A 282 -17.10 -6.47 1.12
CA VAL A 282 -16.61 -5.59 2.20
C VAL A 282 -15.28 -6.14 2.70
N ASP A 283 -14.24 -5.32 2.64
CA ASP A 283 -12.91 -5.75 3.07
C ASP A 283 -12.73 -5.67 4.60
N VAL A 284 -11.54 -6.06 5.09
CA VAL A 284 -11.21 -6.02 6.52
C VAL A 284 -11.13 -4.61 7.12
N ASN A 285 -11.01 -3.56 6.30
CA ASN A 285 -11.07 -2.16 6.72
C ASN A 285 -12.52 -1.63 6.78
N LEU A 286 -13.50 -2.46 6.39
CA LEU A 286 -14.90 -2.11 6.19
C LEU A 286 -15.15 -1.21 4.96
N ASP A 287 -14.22 -1.21 4.01
CA ASP A 287 -14.38 -0.52 2.73
C ASP A 287 -15.30 -1.36 1.81
N LEU A 288 -16.33 -0.72 1.26
CA LEU A 288 -17.41 -1.37 0.50
C LEU A 288 -17.20 -1.20 -1.01
N TYR A 289 -17.00 -2.32 -1.69
CA TYR A 289 -16.92 -2.43 -3.15
C TYR A 289 -18.29 -2.82 -3.70
N VAL A 290 -18.78 -2.09 -4.71
CA VAL A 290 -20.11 -2.26 -5.30
C VAL A 290 -20.03 -2.39 -6.81
N ALA A 291 -20.64 -3.44 -7.37
CA ALA A 291 -20.83 -3.59 -8.80
C ALA A 291 -22.01 -2.71 -9.24
N ASP A 292 -21.69 -1.49 -9.66
CA ASP A 292 -22.66 -0.48 -10.10
C ASP A 292 -23.10 -0.79 -11.54
N SER A 293 -23.97 -1.81 -11.66
CA SER A 293 -24.14 -2.59 -12.89
C SER A 293 -24.75 -1.79 -14.03
N GLY A 294 -25.72 -0.91 -13.76
CA GLY A 294 -26.32 -0.02 -14.77
C GLY A 294 -25.38 1.09 -15.27
N ASN A 295 -24.35 1.43 -14.48
CA ASN A 295 -23.32 2.41 -14.83
C ASN A 295 -22.04 1.77 -15.42
N ASP A 296 -22.01 0.45 -15.61
CA ASP A 296 -20.88 -0.30 -16.18
C ASP A 296 -19.55 -0.08 -15.41
N ARG A 297 -19.61 0.04 -14.07
CA ARG A 297 -18.44 0.37 -13.22
C ARG A 297 -18.42 -0.38 -11.87
N ILE A 298 -17.26 -0.37 -11.21
CA ILE A 298 -17.09 -0.76 -9.81
C ILE A 298 -16.78 0.48 -8.98
N GLN A 299 -17.56 0.71 -7.93
CA GLN A 299 -17.41 1.83 -6.98
C GLN A 299 -16.85 1.32 -5.64
N LEU A 300 -15.87 2.03 -5.10
CA LEU A 300 -15.30 1.84 -3.76
C LEU A 300 -15.78 2.96 -2.83
N PHE A 301 -16.53 2.61 -1.79
CA PHE A 301 -16.96 3.50 -0.72
C PHE A 301 -16.11 3.20 0.52
N GLN A 302 -15.21 4.13 0.87
CA GLN A 302 -14.38 3.97 2.07
C GLN A 302 -15.24 4.03 3.34
N SER A 303 -14.80 3.37 4.41
CA SER A 303 -15.59 3.22 5.64
C SER A 303 -16.05 4.55 6.25
N GLY A 304 -17.33 4.88 6.06
CA GLY A 304 -17.96 6.11 6.56
C GLY A 304 -18.19 7.20 5.50
N GLU A 305 -17.57 7.08 4.32
CA GLU A 305 -17.76 7.98 3.20
C GLU A 305 -19.02 7.63 2.38
N LEU A 306 -19.68 8.66 1.85
CA LEU A 306 -20.88 8.52 0.99
C LEU A 306 -20.57 8.72 -0.50
N ASN A 307 -19.35 9.13 -0.84
CA ASN A 307 -18.89 9.27 -2.22
C ASN A 307 -18.04 8.06 -2.60
N GLY A 308 -18.43 7.37 -3.67
CA GLY A 308 -17.69 6.25 -4.23
C GLY A 308 -16.60 6.69 -5.21
N ILE A 309 -15.44 6.07 -5.09
CA ILE A 309 -14.30 6.18 -6.02
C ILE A 309 -14.45 5.08 -7.08
N THR A 310 -14.44 5.43 -8.37
CA THR A 310 -14.52 4.43 -9.43
C THR A 310 -13.17 3.72 -9.58
N VAL A 311 -13.12 2.43 -9.25
CA VAL A 311 -11.88 1.62 -9.29
C VAL A 311 -11.76 0.75 -10.55
N ALA A 312 -12.87 0.53 -11.27
CA ALA A 312 -12.87 -0.13 -12.58
C ALA A 312 -14.09 0.28 -13.41
N GLY A 313 -13.98 0.24 -14.75
CA GLY A 313 -15.09 0.54 -15.67
C GLY A 313 -15.46 2.03 -15.79
N GLY A 314 -16.70 2.28 -16.21
CA GLY A 314 -17.25 3.60 -16.47
C GLY A 314 -17.03 4.12 -17.90
N ARG A 315 -17.93 5.00 -18.36
CA ARG A 315 -18.04 5.40 -19.78
C ARG A 315 -16.97 6.38 -20.30
N PHE A 316 -16.15 6.95 -19.42
CA PHE A 316 -15.23 8.06 -19.78
C PHE A 316 -13.77 7.87 -19.34
N MET A 317 -13.44 6.80 -18.61
CA MET A 317 -12.06 6.53 -18.16
C MET A 317 -11.34 5.64 -19.17
N ARG A 318 -10.19 6.10 -19.72
CA ARG A 318 -9.37 5.33 -20.67
C ARG A 318 -8.29 4.46 -20.02
N GLU A 319 -8.17 4.53 -18.70
CA GLU A 319 -7.07 3.93 -17.93
C GLU A 319 -7.48 2.63 -17.20
N THR A 320 -8.78 2.31 -17.19
CA THR A 320 -9.33 1.06 -16.64
C THR A 320 -9.88 0.14 -17.73
N ILE A 321 -10.16 -1.13 -17.40
CA ILE A 321 -10.89 -2.02 -18.31
C ILE A 321 -12.33 -1.54 -18.50
N ALA A 322 -12.83 -1.59 -19.74
CA ALA A 322 -14.25 -1.38 -20.03
C ALA A 322 -15.05 -2.61 -19.58
N LEU A 323 -16.02 -2.40 -18.70
CA LEU A 323 -16.96 -3.41 -18.21
C LEU A 323 -18.30 -3.27 -18.93
N SER A 324 -19.16 -4.28 -18.82
CA SER A 324 -20.54 -4.28 -19.29
C SER A 324 -21.39 -5.02 -18.26
N ARG A 325 -22.25 -4.28 -17.54
CA ARG A 325 -23.16 -4.83 -16.51
C ARG A 325 -22.47 -5.77 -15.51
N PRO A 326 -21.43 -5.35 -14.76
CA PRO A 326 -20.71 -6.22 -13.83
C PRO A 326 -21.65 -6.91 -12.81
N GLY A 327 -21.33 -8.17 -12.50
CA GLY A 327 -22.08 -9.05 -11.60
C GLY A 327 -21.44 -9.14 -10.22
N GLY A 328 -20.69 -10.21 -9.97
CA GLY A 328 -19.93 -10.45 -8.74
C GLY A 328 -18.57 -9.73 -8.67
N ILE A 329 -18.11 -9.53 -7.44
CA ILE A 329 -16.79 -8.97 -7.08
C ILE A 329 -16.19 -9.83 -5.96
N VAL A 330 -14.90 -10.13 -6.04
CA VAL A 330 -14.10 -10.71 -4.95
C VAL A 330 -12.75 -10.01 -4.86
N LEU A 331 -12.23 -9.81 -3.65
CA LEU A 331 -10.84 -9.41 -3.41
C LEU A 331 -10.02 -10.60 -2.93
N ASP A 332 -8.76 -10.71 -3.37
CA ASP A 332 -7.77 -11.59 -2.75
C ASP A 332 -7.15 -10.94 -1.49
N ALA A 333 -6.23 -11.64 -0.82
CA ALA A 333 -5.60 -11.14 0.41
C ALA A 333 -4.71 -9.90 0.20
N GLU A 334 -4.23 -9.64 -1.02
CA GLU A 334 -3.42 -8.47 -1.38
C GLU A 334 -4.28 -7.32 -1.96
N LYS A 335 -5.61 -7.46 -1.89
CA LYS A 335 -6.62 -6.53 -2.44
C LYS A 335 -6.62 -6.41 -3.97
N TYR A 336 -6.15 -7.41 -4.71
CA TYR A 336 -6.43 -7.53 -6.13
C TYR A 336 -7.91 -7.85 -6.35
N LEU A 337 -8.54 -7.08 -7.24
CA LEU A 337 -9.97 -7.09 -7.53
C LEU A 337 -10.29 -8.02 -8.70
N PHE A 338 -11.12 -9.02 -8.45
CA PHE A 338 -11.64 -9.97 -9.43
C PHE A 338 -13.12 -9.68 -9.68
N ILE A 339 -13.49 -9.47 -10.94
CA ILE A 339 -14.80 -8.96 -11.36
C ILE A 339 -15.40 -9.93 -12.38
N VAL A 340 -16.69 -10.23 -12.19
CA VAL A 340 -17.51 -10.92 -13.19
C VAL A 340 -18.06 -9.87 -14.15
N ASP A 341 -17.55 -9.84 -15.38
CA ASP A 341 -17.95 -8.90 -16.42
C ASP A 341 -19.10 -9.54 -17.25
N THR A 342 -20.26 -9.66 -16.59
CA THR A 342 -21.42 -10.46 -17.02
C THR A 342 -21.89 -10.15 -18.44
N GLY A 343 -21.99 -8.87 -18.81
CA GLY A 343 -22.43 -8.44 -20.14
C GLY A 343 -21.41 -8.72 -21.25
N ASN A 344 -20.13 -8.88 -20.90
CA ASN A 344 -19.05 -9.28 -21.82
C ASN A 344 -18.71 -10.78 -21.70
N ASN A 345 -19.48 -11.58 -20.95
CA ASN A 345 -19.34 -13.04 -20.83
C ASN A 345 -17.94 -13.51 -20.34
N ARG A 346 -17.28 -12.76 -19.44
CA ARG A 346 -15.90 -13.02 -19.03
C ARG A 346 -15.62 -12.72 -17.57
N ILE A 347 -14.51 -13.23 -17.05
CA ILE A 347 -13.93 -12.85 -15.75
C ILE A 347 -12.70 -11.98 -15.99
N VAL A 348 -12.58 -10.87 -15.25
CA VAL A 348 -11.41 -9.97 -15.32
C VAL A 348 -10.82 -9.80 -13.92
N GLY A 349 -9.52 -9.53 -13.84
CA GLY A 349 -8.80 -9.31 -12.58
C GLY A 349 -7.78 -8.19 -12.70
N SER A 350 -7.59 -7.42 -11.63
CA SER A 350 -6.47 -6.47 -11.52
C SER A 350 -5.17 -7.19 -11.19
N GLY A 351 -4.05 -6.68 -11.70
CA GLY A 351 -2.70 -6.95 -11.19
C GLY A 351 -1.90 -5.65 -11.03
N LEU A 352 -0.59 -5.76 -10.83
CA LEU A 352 0.36 -4.62 -10.67
C LEU A 352 0.32 -3.54 -11.76
N ASN A 353 -0.36 -3.80 -12.88
CA ASN A 353 -0.38 -2.97 -14.08
C ASN A 353 -1.80 -2.69 -14.58
N GLY A 354 -2.82 -2.86 -13.74
CA GLY A 354 -4.23 -2.69 -14.09
C GLY A 354 -4.93 -4.01 -14.43
N PHE A 355 -6.05 -3.91 -15.13
CA PHE A 355 -7.00 -5.01 -15.32
C PHE A 355 -6.74 -5.83 -16.60
N ARG A 356 -6.75 -7.15 -16.47
CA ARG A 356 -6.68 -8.11 -17.58
C ARG A 356 -7.87 -9.07 -17.55
N CYS A 357 -8.20 -9.64 -18.70
CA CYS A 357 -9.16 -10.74 -18.75
C CYS A 357 -8.47 -12.07 -18.36
N LEU A 358 -9.18 -12.91 -17.60
CA LEU A 358 -8.70 -14.18 -17.07
C LEU A 358 -9.37 -15.38 -17.74
N VAL A 359 -10.70 -15.34 -17.90
CA VAL A 359 -11.53 -16.44 -18.41
C VAL A 359 -12.63 -15.88 -19.32
N GLY A 360 -13.00 -16.58 -20.39
CA GLY A 360 -14.04 -16.13 -21.34
C GLY A 360 -13.60 -15.00 -22.28
N CYS A 361 -12.30 -14.78 -22.43
CA CYS A 361 -11.72 -13.61 -23.10
C CYS A 361 -11.87 -13.58 -24.62
N TYR A 362 -12.25 -14.70 -25.23
CA TYR A 362 -12.43 -14.85 -26.66
C TYR A 362 -13.92 -15.12 -26.92
N GLY A 363 -14.57 -14.21 -27.65
CA GLY A 363 -15.97 -14.39 -28.03
C GLY A 363 -16.14 -15.62 -28.94
N SER A 364 -17.27 -16.32 -28.77
CA SER A 364 -17.61 -17.51 -29.55
C SER A 364 -17.65 -17.20 -31.05
N ASN A 365 -16.71 -17.75 -31.82
CA ASN A 365 -16.71 -17.68 -33.29
C ASN A 365 -17.84 -18.53 -33.92
N THR A 366 -18.54 -19.36 -33.13
CA THR A 366 -19.54 -20.32 -33.59
C THR A 366 -20.98 -19.94 -33.23
N GLY A 367 -21.17 -18.90 -32.40
CA GLY A 367 -22.48 -18.52 -31.87
C GLY A 367 -23.07 -19.50 -30.85
N SER A 368 -22.30 -20.53 -30.43
CA SER A 368 -22.69 -21.53 -29.45
C SER A 368 -21.70 -21.52 -28.30
N TYR A 369 -22.10 -20.90 -27.19
CA TYR A 369 -21.25 -20.64 -26.02
C TYR A 369 -21.25 -21.81 -25.01
N SER A 370 -21.05 -23.03 -25.48
CA SER A 370 -21.21 -24.26 -24.68
C SER A 370 -19.89 -24.95 -24.30
N GLN A 371 -18.75 -24.41 -24.72
CA GLN A 371 -17.44 -25.04 -24.48
C GLN A 371 -16.95 -24.83 -23.03
N SER A 372 -15.94 -25.59 -22.61
CA SER A 372 -15.31 -25.49 -21.27
C SER A 372 -14.70 -24.13 -21.00
N ASN A 373 -14.19 -23.46 -22.03
CA ASN A 373 -13.53 -22.15 -21.99
C ASN A 373 -14.46 -20.94 -22.23
N GLU A 374 -15.75 -21.19 -22.45
CA GLU A 374 -16.77 -20.17 -22.68
C GLU A 374 -17.69 -20.02 -21.46
N LEU A 375 -18.19 -18.80 -21.24
CA LEU A 375 -19.19 -18.46 -20.23
C LEU A 375 -20.35 -17.71 -20.90
N VAL A 376 -21.55 -17.74 -20.29
CA VAL A 376 -22.72 -17.00 -20.77
C VAL A 376 -23.44 -16.34 -19.60
N SER A 377 -23.35 -15.01 -19.57
CA SER A 377 -23.84 -14.18 -18.48
C SER A 377 -23.40 -14.73 -17.11
N PRO A 378 -22.09 -14.95 -16.88
CA PRO A 378 -21.62 -15.40 -15.57
C PRO A 378 -22.01 -14.38 -14.50
N PHE A 379 -22.32 -14.81 -13.28
CA PHE A 379 -22.83 -13.92 -12.23
C PHE A 379 -21.99 -13.91 -10.95
N GLY A 380 -21.99 -15.01 -10.19
CA GLY A 380 -21.16 -15.23 -9.01
C GLY A 380 -19.76 -15.76 -9.31
N LEU A 381 -18.84 -15.45 -8.39
CA LEU A 381 -17.42 -15.81 -8.39
C LEU A 381 -16.98 -16.09 -6.95
N SER A 382 -16.19 -17.15 -6.74
CA SER A 382 -15.55 -17.47 -5.46
C SER A 382 -14.32 -18.34 -5.67
N PHE A 383 -13.44 -18.43 -4.66
CA PHE A 383 -12.22 -19.24 -4.70
C PHE A 383 -12.24 -20.37 -3.66
N ASP A 384 -11.61 -21.51 -3.95
CA ASP A 384 -11.18 -22.44 -2.90
C ASP A 384 -9.83 -21.99 -2.29
N GLY A 385 -9.43 -22.62 -1.19
CA GLY A 385 -8.19 -22.33 -0.47
C GLY A 385 -6.91 -22.71 -1.24
N SER A 386 -7.05 -23.47 -2.33
CA SER A 386 -5.98 -23.70 -3.32
C SER A 386 -5.98 -22.66 -4.44
N GLY A 387 -6.86 -21.65 -4.36
CA GLY A 387 -6.97 -20.56 -5.32
C GLY A 387 -7.68 -20.91 -6.63
N ASN A 388 -8.31 -22.08 -6.74
CA ASN A 388 -9.09 -22.43 -7.93
C ASN A 388 -10.37 -21.59 -7.98
N MET A 389 -10.76 -21.19 -9.19
CA MET A 389 -11.86 -20.26 -9.42
C MET A 389 -13.17 -21.01 -9.67
N PHE A 390 -14.20 -20.74 -8.87
CA PHE A 390 -15.56 -21.22 -9.09
C PHE A 390 -16.42 -20.10 -9.65
N VAL A 391 -17.02 -20.34 -10.82
CA VAL A 391 -17.84 -19.37 -11.56
C VAL A 391 -19.22 -19.96 -11.80
N THR A 392 -20.28 -19.23 -11.44
CA THR A 392 -21.65 -19.59 -11.86
C THR A 392 -21.89 -19.12 -13.28
N ASP A 393 -22.01 -20.06 -14.21
CA ASP A 393 -22.24 -19.84 -15.63
C ASP A 393 -23.75 -19.88 -15.91
N GLN A 394 -24.43 -18.78 -15.54
CA GLN A 394 -25.88 -18.74 -15.28
C GLN A 394 -26.71 -19.29 -16.43
N ARG A 395 -26.47 -18.85 -17.67
CA ARG A 395 -27.30 -19.25 -18.82
C ARG A 395 -26.96 -20.62 -19.38
N ASN A 396 -25.78 -21.15 -19.08
CA ASN A 396 -25.41 -22.54 -19.32
C ASN A 396 -25.86 -23.48 -18.19
N ASN A 397 -26.47 -22.95 -17.12
CA ASN A 397 -26.97 -23.70 -15.97
C ASN A 397 -25.91 -24.62 -15.34
N ARG A 398 -24.70 -24.12 -15.14
CA ARG A 398 -23.58 -24.88 -14.57
C ARG A 398 -22.69 -24.05 -13.65
N ILE A 399 -21.91 -24.73 -12.83
CA ILE A 399 -20.75 -24.16 -12.12
C ILE A 399 -19.49 -24.68 -12.81
N GLN A 400 -18.61 -23.76 -13.20
CA GLN A 400 -17.30 -24.08 -13.75
C GLN A 400 -16.23 -23.88 -12.68
N LYS A 401 -15.36 -24.88 -12.50
CA LYS A 401 -14.12 -24.79 -11.73
C LYS A 401 -12.94 -24.63 -12.70
N PHE A 402 -12.23 -23.52 -12.63
CA PHE A 402 -10.98 -23.30 -13.36
C PHE A 402 -9.81 -23.54 -12.42
N LEU A 403 -8.89 -24.41 -12.81
CA LEU A 403 -7.75 -24.79 -11.97
C LEU A 403 -6.66 -23.72 -12.02
N LEU A 404 -6.06 -23.40 -10.88
CA LEU A 404 -4.92 -22.49 -10.82
C LEU A 404 -3.67 -23.23 -11.36
N ILE A 405 -3.14 -22.81 -12.51
CA ILE A 405 -1.97 -23.42 -13.15
C ILE A 405 -0.68 -22.91 -12.52
N LYS A 406 -0.59 -21.59 -12.29
CA LYS A 406 0.65 -20.95 -11.86
C LYS A 406 0.37 -19.81 -10.88
N ASP A 407 0.74 -20.04 -9.62
CA ASP A 407 0.89 -18.99 -8.61
C ASP A 407 2.37 -18.72 -8.31
N SER A 408 3.15 -18.55 -9.37
CA SER A 408 4.51 -18.03 -9.24
C SER A 408 4.46 -16.51 -9.32
N PHE A 409 5.35 -15.84 -8.58
CA PHE A 409 5.80 -14.48 -8.91
C PHE A 409 6.43 -14.46 -10.32
N ALA A 410 5.59 -14.37 -11.36
CA ALA A 410 5.91 -14.83 -12.70
C ALA A 410 6.72 -13.79 -13.50
N VAL A 411 8.03 -13.73 -13.26
CA VAL A 411 8.98 -13.23 -14.27
C VAL A 411 9.26 -14.38 -15.23
N SER A 412 8.46 -14.50 -16.30
CA SER A 412 8.64 -15.56 -17.32
C SER A 412 9.82 -15.30 -18.27
N PHE A 413 10.55 -14.21 -18.05
CA PHE A 413 11.57 -13.65 -18.91
C PHE A 413 12.72 -13.18 -18.03
N ASN A 414 13.98 -13.31 -18.46
CA ASN A 414 15.09 -12.74 -17.69
C ASN A 414 15.13 -11.21 -17.90
N GLN A 415 14.43 -10.50 -17.02
CA GLN A 415 14.37 -9.04 -16.97
C GLN A 415 14.95 -8.57 -15.65
N PRO A 416 16.29 -8.40 -15.54
CA PRO A 416 16.90 -7.83 -14.34
C PRO A 416 16.38 -6.41 -14.11
N MET A 417 16.33 -5.95 -12.87
CA MET A 417 15.87 -4.60 -12.56
C MET A 417 17.03 -3.60 -12.67
N PHE A 418 16.89 -2.54 -13.47
CA PHE A 418 17.92 -1.52 -13.63
C PHE A 418 17.47 -0.15 -13.10
N CYS A 419 18.46 0.64 -12.64
CA CYS A 419 18.23 2.05 -12.36
C CYS A 419 18.25 2.87 -13.66
N SER A 420 17.61 4.04 -13.68
CA SER A 420 17.57 4.94 -14.85
C SER A 420 18.94 5.42 -15.37
N ASN A 421 20.01 5.24 -14.59
CA ASN A 421 21.40 5.56 -14.96
C ASN A 421 22.29 4.30 -15.12
N ALA A 422 21.71 3.10 -15.27
CA ALA A 422 22.42 1.85 -15.44
C ALA A 422 23.42 1.89 -16.62
N GLY A 423 24.58 1.28 -16.43
CA GLY A 423 25.72 1.40 -17.32
C GLY A 423 26.60 0.15 -17.28
N TRP A 424 27.31 -0.07 -18.38
CA TRP A 424 28.13 -1.27 -18.60
C TRP A 424 29.59 -0.89 -18.80
N HIS A 425 30.49 -1.86 -18.67
CA HIS A 425 31.90 -1.67 -19.02
C HIS A 425 32.03 -1.30 -20.50
N GLU A 426 32.90 -0.34 -20.83
CA GLU A 426 33.00 0.16 -22.21
C GLU A 426 33.54 -0.91 -23.16
N ASN A 427 34.45 -1.75 -22.66
CA ASN A 427 34.98 -2.90 -23.36
C ASN A 427 34.22 -4.15 -22.90
N GLY A 428 33.66 -4.89 -23.85
CA GLY A 428 33.16 -6.25 -23.67
C GLY A 428 34.23 -7.30 -23.97
N SER A 429 33.95 -8.54 -23.57
CA SER A 429 34.72 -9.72 -23.98
C SER A 429 33.98 -10.46 -25.10
N THR A 430 34.70 -11.12 -26.00
CA THR A 430 34.10 -12.13 -26.88
C THR A 430 33.72 -13.33 -26.01
N PHE A 431 32.42 -13.61 -25.88
CA PHE A 431 31.91 -14.78 -25.16
C PHE A 431 31.98 -16.03 -26.05
N ALA A 432 31.50 -15.92 -27.28
CA ALA A 432 31.63 -16.96 -28.28
C ALA A 432 32.04 -16.36 -29.63
N ASN A 433 32.89 -17.07 -30.38
CA ASN A 433 33.41 -16.64 -31.67
C ASN A 433 32.80 -17.46 -32.82
N ARG A 434 33.14 -17.09 -34.07
CA ARG A 434 32.67 -17.77 -35.28
C ARG A 434 32.82 -19.30 -35.24
N SER A 435 33.92 -19.84 -34.69
CA SER A 435 34.09 -21.31 -34.64
C SER A 435 33.11 -22.04 -33.72
N ILE A 436 32.37 -21.32 -32.86
CA ILE A 436 31.35 -21.88 -31.97
C ILE A 436 29.94 -21.52 -32.47
N VAL A 437 29.67 -20.24 -32.76
CA VAL A 437 28.31 -19.76 -33.13
C VAL A 437 28.07 -19.62 -34.63
N GLY A 438 29.08 -19.85 -35.47
CA GLY A 438 29.03 -19.72 -36.91
C GLY A 438 29.09 -18.27 -37.41
N GLU A 439 28.93 -18.10 -38.72
CA GLU A 439 28.70 -16.79 -39.35
C GLU A 439 27.33 -16.19 -38.97
N HIS A 440 27.28 -14.86 -39.03
CA HIS A 440 26.07 -14.04 -38.86
C HIS A 440 25.13 -14.47 -37.71
N PRO A 441 25.61 -14.60 -36.45
CA PRO A 441 24.72 -14.90 -35.33
C PRO A 441 23.69 -13.77 -35.16
N THR A 442 22.43 -14.15 -34.96
CA THR A 442 21.32 -13.20 -34.77
C THR A 442 20.44 -13.50 -33.58
N ALA A 443 20.08 -14.77 -33.39
CA ALA A 443 19.20 -15.22 -32.32
C ALA A 443 20.01 -15.51 -31.06
N ILE A 444 19.71 -14.78 -29.98
CA ILE A 444 20.25 -15.01 -28.65
C ILE A 444 19.16 -14.81 -27.60
N PHE A 445 19.13 -15.71 -26.61
CA PHE A 445 18.27 -15.60 -25.43
C PHE A 445 19.04 -16.07 -24.19
N VAL A 446 18.74 -15.50 -23.03
CA VAL A 446 19.25 -15.94 -21.74
C VAL A 446 18.06 -16.14 -20.81
N ASP A 447 17.93 -17.33 -20.23
CA ASP A 447 16.79 -17.66 -19.35
C ASP A 447 17.01 -17.14 -17.92
N THR A 448 16.03 -17.35 -17.05
CA THR A 448 16.08 -16.93 -15.63
C THR A 448 17.12 -17.66 -14.78
N ASN A 449 17.68 -18.77 -15.28
CA ASN A 449 18.75 -19.54 -14.64
C ASN A 449 20.15 -19.08 -15.09
N ASN A 450 20.22 -18.16 -16.06
CA ASN A 450 21.41 -17.73 -16.81
C ASN A 450 21.91 -18.76 -17.84
N THR A 451 21.08 -19.72 -18.26
CA THR A 451 21.39 -20.56 -19.42
C THR A 451 21.31 -19.71 -20.68
N ILE A 452 22.38 -19.73 -21.48
CA ILE A 452 22.54 -18.93 -22.70
C ILE A 452 22.22 -19.80 -23.90
N TYR A 453 21.39 -19.31 -24.82
CA TYR A 453 20.95 -20.01 -26.03
C TYR A 453 21.28 -19.16 -27.25
N VAL A 454 21.97 -19.75 -28.24
CA VAL A 454 22.33 -19.08 -29.50
C VAL A 454 22.03 -20.00 -30.68
N ALA A 455 21.38 -19.50 -31.74
CA ALA A 455 21.24 -20.26 -32.97
C ALA A 455 22.46 -20.05 -33.89
N ASN A 456 23.02 -21.15 -34.40
CA ASN A 456 24.07 -21.17 -35.41
C ASN A 456 23.44 -21.42 -36.78
N GLN A 457 23.53 -20.42 -37.67
CA GLN A 457 22.91 -20.48 -39.00
C GLN A 457 23.64 -21.44 -39.94
N GLU A 458 24.99 -21.46 -39.95
CA GLU A 458 25.81 -22.33 -40.82
C GLU A 458 25.53 -23.82 -40.58
N ASN A 459 25.38 -24.23 -39.31
CA ASN A 459 25.27 -25.64 -38.91
C ASN A 459 23.85 -26.10 -38.56
N SER A 460 22.83 -25.23 -38.65
CA SER A 460 21.45 -25.54 -38.22
C SER A 460 21.33 -26.04 -36.77
N THR A 461 22.14 -25.49 -35.85
CA THR A 461 22.14 -25.92 -34.44
C THR A 461 21.71 -24.83 -33.47
N ILE A 462 21.22 -25.25 -32.30
CA ILE A 462 21.06 -24.40 -31.13
C ILE A 462 22.19 -24.77 -30.16
N VAL A 463 23.05 -23.80 -29.89
CA VAL A 463 24.20 -23.93 -28.99
C VAL A 463 23.79 -23.37 -27.62
N ILE A 464 24.04 -24.14 -26.57
CA ILE A 464 23.55 -23.88 -25.22
C ILE A 464 24.71 -23.95 -24.22
N TRP A 465 24.71 -23.02 -23.27
CA TRP A 465 25.61 -23.01 -22.11
C TRP A 465 24.76 -22.86 -20.84
N ASP A 466 24.80 -23.85 -19.95
CA ASP A 466 24.08 -23.83 -18.66
C ASP A 466 24.78 -22.99 -17.58
N ASP A 467 25.97 -22.47 -17.89
CA ASP A 467 26.79 -21.58 -17.08
C ASP A 467 27.63 -20.65 -17.99
N GLU A 468 28.44 -19.75 -17.41
CA GLU A 468 29.37 -18.92 -18.18
C GLU A 468 30.68 -19.65 -18.56
N SER A 469 30.63 -20.95 -18.85
CA SER A 469 31.83 -21.69 -19.25
C SER A 469 32.29 -21.37 -20.68
N ASP A 470 33.59 -21.54 -20.93
CA ASP A 470 34.21 -21.24 -22.24
C ASP A 470 33.75 -22.18 -23.38
N ASN A 471 33.04 -23.28 -23.07
CA ASN A 471 32.61 -24.29 -24.03
C ASN A 471 31.10 -24.58 -23.88
N PRO A 472 30.36 -24.82 -24.97
CA PRO A 472 28.93 -25.11 -24.88
C PRO A 472 28.67 -26.43 -24.14
N THR A 473 27.72 -26.41 -23.21
CA THR A 473 27.31 -27.57 -22.41
C THR A 473 26.43 -28.53 -23.21
N LYS A 474 25.65 -28.01 -24.17
CA LYS A 474 24.74 -28.78 -25.01
C LYS A 474 24.62 -28.18 -26.41
N ILE A 475 24.54 -29.04 -27.42
CA ILE A 475 24.25 -28.66 -28.81
C ILE A 475 23.03 -29.47 -29.27
N ILE A 476 21.99 -28.77 -29.72
CA ILE A 476 20.79 -29.37 -30.30
C ILE A 476 20.88 -29.22 -31.81
N HIS A 477 20.85 -30.34 -32.52
CA HIS A 477 20.85 -30.35 -33.99
C HIS A 477 19.42 -30.26 -34.52
N GLY A 478 19.15 -29.24 -35.32
CA GLY A 478 17.92 -29.09 -36.09
C GLY A 478 18.18 -29.23 -37.59
N ASN A 479 17.22 -28.76 -38.38
CA ASN A 479 17.32 -28.64 -39.84
C ASN A 479 16.58 -27.36 -40.23
N PHE A 480 17.16 -26.22 -39.85
CA PHE A 480 16.54 -24.90 -39.97
C PHE A 480 17.12 -24.15 -41.16
N THR A 481 16.29 -23.39 -41.86
CA THR A 481 16.74 -22.66 -43.05
C THR A 481 17.49 -21.37 -42.68
N GLU A 482 16.87 -20.52 -41.85
CA GLU A 482 17.41 -19.22 -41.42
C GLU A 482 16.90 -18.90 -39.99
N PRO A 483 17.57 -19.35 -38.91
CA PRO A 483 17.08 -19.17 -37.54
C PRO A 483 17.34 -17.75 -37.01
N TYR A 484 16.63 -16.75 -37.56
CA TYR A 484 16.82 -15.34 -37.23
C TYR A 484 16.53 -14.99 -35.77
N SER A 485 15.54 -15.64 -35.16
CA SER A 485 15.13 -15.43 -33.77
C SER A 485 14.82 -16.74 -33.06
N LEU A 486 15.00 -16.74 -31.75
CA LEU A 486 14.65 -17.82 -30.83
C LEU A 486 14.10 -17.24 -29.52
N PHE A 487 13.28 -18.01 -28.82
CA PHE A 487 12.71 -17.66 -27.53
C PHE A 487 12.60 -18.93 -26.66
N VAL A 488 12.90 -18.85 -25.35
CA VAL A 488 12.84 -20.00 -24.43
C VAL A 488 11.85 -19.73 -23.31
N THR A 489 10.91 -20.64 -23.09
CA THR A 489 9.90 -20.55 -22.02
C THR A 489 10.40 -21.12 -20.69
N SER A 490 9.76 -20.79 -19.56
CA SER A 490 10.23 -21.18 -18.22
C SER A 490 10.24 -22.70 -17.93
N ASN A 491 9.70 -23.52 -18.82
CA ASN A 491 9.77 -24.99 -18.78
C ASN A 491 10.93 -25.56 -19.63
N GLY A 492 11.74 -24.72 -20.26
CA GLY A 492 12.88 -25.09 -21.09
C GLY A 492 12.56 -25.36 -22.57
N ASP A 493 11.30 -25.24 -23.01
CA ASP A 493 10.95 -25.40 -24.43
C ASP A 493 11.53 -24.24 -25.26
N ILE A 494 12.10 -24.55 -26.42
CA ILE A 494 12.78 -23.58 -27.29
C ILE A 494 11.98 -23.38 -28.57
N TYR A 495 11.49 -22.17 -28.78
CA TYR A 495 10.81 -21.73 -30.00
C TYR A 495 11.84 -21.08 -30.92
N ILE A 496 11.89 -21.47 -32.19
CA ILE A 496 12.89 -21.00 -33.14
C ILE A 496 12.27 -20.79 -34.53
N ASN A 497 12.70 -19.71 -35.20
CA ASN A 497 12.30 -19.47 -36.59
C ASN A 497 12.94 -20.52 -37.50
N ASP A 498 12.17 -21.03 -38.46
CA ASP A 498 12.67 -21.86 -39.55
C ASP A 498 11.96 -21.49 -40.85
N GLY A 499 12.68 -20.77 -41.71
CA GLY A 499 12.25 -20.52 -43.09
C GLY A 499 12.67 -19.16 -43.62
N ASP A 500 12.39 -18.94 -44.90
CA ASP A 500 12.90 -17.87 -45.73
C ASP A 500 11.86 -16.76 -46.00
N TYR A 501 12.23 -15.78 -46.82
CA TYR A 501 11.39 -14.66 -47.26
C TYR A 501 10.10 -15.06 -48.01
N LYS A 502 9.90 -16.35 -48.37
CA LYS A 502 8.72 -16.88 -49.07
C LYS A 502 7.90 -17.85 -48.23
N ASN A 503 8.53 -18.65 -47.38
CA ASN A 503 7.89 -19.68 -46.55
C ASN A 503 8.56 -19.69 -45.18
N GLY A 504 7.80 -19.42 -44.11
CA GLY A 504 8.30 -19.54 -42.75
C GLY A 504 7.46 -20.47 -41.89
N ARG A 505 8.07 -21.03 -40.86
CA ARG A 505 7.39 -21.70 -39.77
C ARG A 505 8.14 -21.44 -38.46
N VAL A 506 7.47 -21.64 -37.34
CA VAL A 506 8.09 -21.68 -36.02
C VAL A 506 8.13 -23.12 -35.57
N GLN A 507 9.34 -23.62 -35.30
CA GLN A 507 9.55 -24.91 -34.68
C GLN A 507 9.63 -24.71 -33.17
N LYS A 508 9.08 -25.67 -32.42
CA LYS A 508 9.26 -25.81 -30.98
C LYS A 508 10.08 -27.07 -30.73
N TRP A 509 11.21 -26.94 -30.04
CA TRP A 509 11.86 -28.06 -29.38
C TRP A 509 11.25 -28.23 -27.99
N SER A 510 10.70 -29.41 -27.71
CA SER A 510 10.19 -29.77 -26.38
C SER A 510 11.32 -30.26 -25.50
N ALA A 511 11.48 -29.67 -24.31
CA ALA A 511 12.49 -30.08 -23.34
C ALA A 511 12.18 -31.46 -22.72
N GLU A 512 10.89 -31.79 -22.59
CA GLU A 512 10.41 -33.06 -22.03
C GLU A 512 10.64 -34.23 -22.99
N THR A 513 10.31 -34.06 -24.27
CA THR A 513 10.37 -35.15 -25.26
C THR A 513 11.66 -35.15 -26.09
N ASN A 514 12.44 -34.06 -26.04
CA ASN A 514 13.64 -33.85 -26.87
C ASN A 514 13.37 -33.94 -28.39
N THR A 515 12.21 -33.47 -28.84
CA THR A 515 11.77 -33.51 -30.24
C THR A 515 11.33 -32.13 -30.75
N PHE A 516 11.45 -31.93 -32.06
CA PHE A 516 10.90 -30.76 -32.75
C PHE A 516 9.48 -31.01 -33.25
N GLU A 517 8.60 -30.02 -33.06
CA GLU A 517 7.27 -29.95 -33.65
C GLU A 517 7.00 -28.55 -34.25
N THR A 518 6.22 -28.48 -35.33
CA THR A 518 5.86 -27.20 -35.95
C THR A 518 4.63 -26.60 -35.27
N VAL A 519 4.78 -25.42 -34.67
CA VAL A 519 3.73 -24.77 -33.84
C VAL A 519 3.10 -23.54 -34.49
N MET A 520 3.62 -23.06 -35.62
CA MET A 520 3.03 -21.96 -36.39
C MET A 520 3.56 -22.01 -37.82
N ASN A 521 2.68 -21.95 -38.82
CA ASN A 521 3.10 -21.67 -40.21
C ASN A 521 2.91 -20.18 -40.52
N VAL A 522 3.84 -19.54 -41.21
CA VAL A 522 3.78 -18.11 -41.57
C VAL A 522 4.21 -17.88 -43.02
N SER A 523 3.79 -16.75 -43.59
CA SER A 523 4.01 -16.46 -45.02
C SER A 523 5.42 -15.98 -45.39
N SER A 524 6.36 -15.95 -44.43
CA SER A 524 7.76 -15.49 -44.53
C SER A 524 8.40 -15.60 -43.13
N SER A 525 9.72 -15.61 -43.03
CA SER A 525 10.48 -15.68 -41.76
C SER A 525 10.00 -14.75 -40.64
N CYS A 526 9.99 -15.27 -39.41
CA CYS A 526 9.80 -14.51 -38.18
C CYS A 526 11.12 -13.85 -37.74
N TRP A 527 11.20 -12.54 -37.94
CA TRP A 527 12.39 -11.74 -37.57
C TRP A 527 12.54 -11.57 -36.05
N GLY A 528 11.41 -11.52 -35.34
CA GLY A 528 11.34 -11.57 -33.88
C GLY A 528 10.26 -12.56 -33.46
N LEU A 529 10.59 -13.38 -32.46
CA LEU A 529 9.69 -14.32 -31.81
C LEU A 529 9.58 -13.97 -30.33
N PHE A 530 8.37 -14.14 -29.79
CA PHE A 530 8.10 -13.98 -28.37
C PHE A 530 6.93 -14.87 -27.96
N VAL A 531 7.01 -15.53 -26.80
CA VAL A 531 5.86 -16.25 -26.22
C VAL A 531 5.44 -15.50 -24.97
N ASP A 532 4.21 -14.98 -24.94
CA ASP A 532 3.70 -14.28 -23.75
C ASP A 532 3.31 -15.23 -22.61
N ILE A 533 3.06 -14.66 -21.44
CA ILE A 533 2.67 -15.41 -20.23
C ILE A 533 1.36 -16.21 -20.38
N ASN A 534 0.57 -15.95 -21.43
CA ASN A 534 -0.67 -16.66 -21.75
C ASN A 534 -0.46 -17.75 -22.83
N ASN A 535 0.79 -18.19 -23.06
CA ASN A 535 1.17 -19.12 -24.13
C ASN A 535 0.74 -18.63 -25.53
N THR A 536 0.70 -17.32 -25.77
CA THR A 536 0.50 -16.78 -27.13
C THR A 536 1.86 -16.53 -27.77
N LEU A 537 2.11 -17.19 -28.90
CA LEU A 537 3.31 -17.00 -29.72
C LEU A 537 3.08 -15.83 -30.69
N TYR A 538 4.03 -14.90 -30.73
CA TYR A 538 4.06 -13.73 -31.61
C TYR A 538 5.22 -13.87 -32.60
N CYS A 539 5.00 -13.41 -33.83
CA CYS A 539 5.96 -13.42 -34.92
C CYS A 539 5.87 -12.11 -35.71
N SER A 540 6.97 -11.36 -35.79
CA SER A 540 7.07 -10.20 -36.69
C SER A 540 7.52 -10.61 -38.08
N ILE A 541 6.79 -10.15 -39.10
CA ILE A 541 7.03 -10.50 -40.49
C ILE A 541 7.41 -9.23 -41.26
N GLU A 542 8.72 -9.04 -41.46
CA GLU A 542 9.29 -7.83 -42.05
C GLU A 542 8.65 -7.48 -43.41
N HIS A 543 8.65 -8.42 -44.35
CA HIS A 543 8.12 -8.25 -45.71
C HIS A 543 6.60 -8.12 -45.79
N ARG A 544 5.87 -8.49 -44.73
CA ARG A 544 4.41 -8.30 -44.63
C ARG A 544 4.03 -7.11 -43.76
N HIS A 545 5.00 -6.35 -43.24
CA HIS A 545 4.75 -5.10 -42.51
C HIS A 545 3.72 -5.25 -41.37
N GLN A 546 3.76 -6.40 -40.69
CA GLN A 546 2.83 -6.75 -39.62
C GLN A 546 3.49 -7.70 -38.59
N VAL A 547 2.90 -7.75 -37.40
CA VAL A 547 3.14 -8.77 -36.38
C VAL A 547 1.90 -9.65 -36.32
N VAL A 548 2.08 -10.96 -36.40
CA VAL A 548 1.01 -11.96 -36.22
C VAL A 548 1.17 -12.67 -34.88
N LYS A 549 0.09 -13.25 -34.37
CA LYS A 549 0.08 -14.05 -33.15
C LYS A 549 -0.87 -15.23 -33.21
N ARG A 550 -0.59 -16.25 -32.41
CA ARG A 550 -1.35 -17.51 -32.30
C ARG A 550 -1.32 -18.01 -30.86
N SER A 551 -2.44 -18.47 -30.33
CA SER A 551 -2.46 -19.21 -29.06
C SER A 551 -1.85 -20.59 -29.27
N LEU A 552 -0.86 -20.98 -28.46
CA LEU A 552 -0.28 -22.33 -28.53
C LEU A 552 -1.24 -23.41 -28.02
N ASN A 553 -2.33 -23.02 -27.34
CA ASN A 553 -3.41 -23.92 -26.91
C ASN A 553 -4.43 -24.20 -28.03
N ASP A 554 -4.36 -23.49 -29.16
CA ASP A 554 -5.14 -23.80 -30.38
C ASP A 554 -4.49 -25.03 -31.05
N PRO A 555 -5.23 -26.06 -31.49
CA PRO A 555 -4.67 -27.16 -32.27
C PRO A 555 -4.37 -26.80 -33.74
N GLU A 556 -4.94 -25.73 -34.30
CA GLU A 556 -4.79 -25.39 -35.72
C GLU A 556 -3.56 -24.49 -35.97
N ILE A 557 -2.50 -25.06 -36.56
CA ILE A 557 -1.20 -24.36 -36.77
C ILE A 557 -1.22 -23.21 -37.78
N ASN A 558 -2.34 -23.01 -38.48
CA ASN A 558 -2.56 -21.93 -39.45
C ASN A 558 -3.46 -20.79 -38.92
N SER A 559 -3.99 -20.92 -37.69
CA SER A 559 -4.93 -19.98 -37.02
C SER A 559 -4.26 -18.68 -36.54
N ASN A 560 -3.52 -18.02 -37.44
CA ASN A 560 -2.80 -16.79 -37.12
C ASN A 560 -3.70 -15.56 -37.18
N ARG A 561 -3.60 -14.69 -36.17
CA ARG A 561 -4.31 -13.40 -36.11
C ARG A 561 -3.32 -12.24 -36.16
N ILE A 562 -3.72 -11.11 -36.72
CA ILE A 562 -2.90 -9.89 -36.70
C ILE A 562 -2.84 -9.35 -35.26
N ALA A 563 -1.63 -9.02 -34.80
CA ALA A 563 -1.36 -8.38 -33.52
C ALA A 563 -1.10 -6.87 -33.70
N ALA A 564 -0.35 -6.48 -34.73
CA ALA A 564 -0.02 -5.10 -35.06
C ALA A 564 0.32 -4.94 -36.55
N GLY A 565 0.13 -3.74 -37.11
CA GLY A 565 0.27 -3.47 -38.54
C GLY A 565 -0.98 -3.85 -39.35
N THR A 566 -1.09 -3.33 -40.57
CA THR A 566 -2.24 -3.60 -41.47
C THR A 566 -1.92 -4.60 -42.59
N GLY A 567 -0.66 -5.04 -42.72
CA GLY A 567 -0.15 -5.70 -43.92
C GLY A 567 0.48 -4.72 -44.92
N ASP A 568 0.03 -3.46 -44.91
CA ASP A 568 0.52 -2.41 -45.80
C ASP A 568 1.68 -1.61 -45.20
N ARG A 569 2.62 -1.24 -46.07
CA ARG A 569 3.75 -0.36 -45.74
C ARG A 569 3.26 1.03 -45.39
N GLY A 570 3.57 1.52 -44.18
CA GLY A 570 3.25 2.89 -43.81
C GLY A 570 3.81 3.33 -42.46
N SER A 571 3.54 4.58 -42.11
CA SER A 571 4.02 5.23 -40.87
C SER A 571 2.88 5.77 -39.98
N ASN A 572 1.62 5.51 -40.35
CA ASN A 572 0.46 5.78 -39.51
C ASN A 572 0.51 4.96 -38.19
N PRO A 573 -0.26 5.32 -37.15
CA PRO A 573 -0.28 4.60 -35.87
C PRO A 573 -0.63 3.10 -35.98
N ASN A 574 -1.47 2.72 -36.94
CA ASN A 574 -1.84 1.33 -37.20
C ASN A 574 -0.93 0.62 -38.22
N GLN A 575 0.06 1.32 -38.80
CA GLN A 575 0.93 0.80 -39.85
C GLN A 575 2.37 0.62 -39.35
N LEU A 576 3.07 -0.30 -40.01
CA LEU A 576 4.46 -0.64 -39.80
C LEU A 576 5.19 -0.65 -41.16
N ASN A 577 6.51 -0.67 -41.11
CA ASN A 577 7.41 -0.65 -42.26
C ASN A 577 8.66 -1.45 -41.88
N GLY A 578 8.64 -2.74 -42.21
CA GLY A 578 9.68 -3.70 -41.82
C GLY A 578 9.79 -3.92 -40.30
N PRO A 579 8.76 -4.45 -39.61
CA PRO A 579 8.88 -4.77 -38.19
C PRO A 579 9.90 -5.90 -37.96
N ARG A 580 10.84 -5.67 -37.05
CA ARG A 580 11.89 -6.64 -36.65
C ARG A 580 11.66 -7.09 -35.21
N GLY A 581 12.49 -6.71 -34.25
CA GLY A 581 12.36 -7.09 -32.84
C GLY A 581 10.99 -6.77 -32.25
N ILE A 582 10.49 -7.69 -31.43
CA ILE A 582 9.25 -7.55 -30.67
C ILE A 582 9.49 -7.92 -29.22
N PHE A 583 8.73 -7.30 -28.33
CA PHE A 583 8.68 -7.65 -26.92
C PHE A 583 7.23 -7.52 -26.43
N VAL A 584 6.75 -8.48 -25.64
CA VAL A 584 5.41 -8.40 -25.03
C VAL A 584 5.58 -8.35 -23.51
N ASP A 585 5.08 -7.30 -22.88
CA ASP A 585 5.18 -7.18 -21.42
C ASP A 585 4.13 -8.05 -20.70
N VAL A 586 4.19 -8.09 -19.36
CA VAL A 586 3.27 -8.86 -18.51
C VAL A 586 1.79 -8.42 -18.60
N ASN A 587 1.49 -7.34 -19.33
CA ASN A 587 0.16 -6.77 -19.56
C ASN A 587 -0.39 -7.15 -20.94
N LEU A 588 0.42 -7.89 -21.71
CA LEU A 588 0.20 -8.23 -23.10
C LEU A 588 0.29 -6.99 -24.02
N ASP A 589 0.97 -5.94 -23.57
CA ASP A 589 1.30 -4.78 -24.39
C ASP A 589 2.50 -5.12 -25.30
N LEU A 590 2.32 -4.94 -26.61
CA LEU A 590 3.27 -5.33 -27.64
C LEU A 590 4.11 -4.14 -28.10
N TYR A 591 5.42 -4.24 -27.88
CA TYR A 591 6.43 -3.29 -28.35
C TYR A 591 7.03 -3.81 -29.67
N VAL A 592 7.02 -2.99 -30.71
CA VAL A 592 7.47 -3.37 -32.07
C VAL A 592 8.56 -2.41 -32.56
N ALA A 593 9.70 -2.99 -32.95
CA ALA A 593 10.79 -2.29 -33.61
C ALA A 593 10.43 -2.08 -35.08
N ASP A 594 10.01 -0.87 -35.43
CA ASP A 594 9.50 -0.48 -36.74
C ASP A 594 10.69 0.05 -37.58
N CYS A 595 11.54 -0.87 -38.05
CA CYS A 595 12.90 -0.59 -38.49
C CYS A 595 12.97 0.51 -39.58
N GLU A 596 12.23 0.38 -40.68
CA GLU A 596 12.31 1.34 -41.79
C GLU A 596 11.48 2.62 -41.54
N ASN A 597 10.89 2.76 -40.35
CA ASN A 597 10.34 4.01 -39.82
C ASN A 597 11.19 4.62 -38.67
N ASP A 598 12.37 4.05 -38.37
CA ASP A 598 13.32 4.53 -37.34
C ASP A 598 12.68 4.76 -35.94
N ARG A 599 11.71 3.92 -35.55
CA ARG A 599 10.94 4.07 -34.29
C ARG A 599 10.62 2.75 -33.58
N VAL A 600 10.26 2.84 -32.31
CA VAL A 600 9.59 1.77 -31.57
C VAL A 600 8.15 2.19 -31.27
N GLN A 601 7.18 1.32 -31.57
CA GLN A 601 5.77 1.53 -31.27
C GLN A 601 5.26 0.56 -30.20
N LEU A 602 4.46 1.10 -29.27
CA LEU A 602 3.71 0.38 -28.25
C LEU A 602 2.26 0.19 -28.70
N PHE A 603 1.84 -1.05 -28.91
CA PHE A 603 0.46 -1.45 -29.14
C PHE A 603 -0.10 -2.01 -27.84
N GLN A 604 -0.95 -1.23 -27.16
CA GLN A 604 -1.57 -1.69 -25.92
C GLN A 604 -2.50 -2.88 -26.19
N SER A 605 -2.62 -3.79 -25.22
CA SER A 605 -3.42 -5.00 -25.32
C SER A 605 -4.84 -4.73 -25.84
N GLY A 606 -5.21 -5.43 -26.91
CA GLY A 606 -6.51 -5.26 -27.59
C GLY A 606 -6.65 -4.04 -28.52
N LYS A 607 -5.64 -3.17 -28.67
CA LYS A 607 -5.66 -2.00 -29.56
C LYS A 607 -4.81 -2.22 -30.82
N LEU A 608 -5.34 -1.84 -31.98
CA LEU A 608 -4.65 -1.93 -33.27
C LEU A 608 -3.86 -0.66 -33.66
N ASN A 609 -4.00 0.42 -32.90
CA ASN A 609 -3.24 1.66 -33.09
C ASN A 609 -2.10 1.70 -32.08
N GLY A 610 -0.86 1.76 -32.56
CA GLY A 610 0.33 1.93 -31.75
C GLY A 610 0.60 3.38 -31.38
N THR A 611 1.37 3.57 -30.30
CA THR A 611 1.93 4.87 -29.89
C THR A 611 3.45 4.83 -29.99
N PRO A 612 4.11 5.85 -30.58
CA PRO A 612 5.56 5.88 -30.67
C PRO A 612 6.18 6.17 -29.30
N VAL A 613 7.03 5.25 -28.80
CA VAL A 613 7.69 5.34 -27.48
C VAL A 613 9.20 5.58 -27.58
N ALA A 614 9.82 5.34 -28.74
CA ALA A 614 11.20 5.72 -29.03
C ALA A 614 11.38 6.05 -30.52
N GLY A 615 12.45 6.80 -30.84
CA GLY A 615 12.73 7.28 -32.19
C GLY A 615 12.08 8.63 -32.53
N LEU A 616 12.43 9.18 -33.69
CA LEU A 616 11.92 10.48 -34.12
C LEU A 616 10.51 10.35 -34.69
N THR A 617 9.59 11.17 -34.18
CA THR A 617 8.40 11.59 -34.93
C THR A 617 8.51 13.07 -35.26
N SER A 618 7.79 13.53 -36.29
CA SER A 618 7.82 14.91 -36.79
C SER A 618 7.33 15.99 -35.81
N ARG A 619 7.13 15.65 -34.53
CA ARG A 619 6.64 16.52 -33.44
C ARG A 619 7.58 16.63 -32.24
N GLN A 620 8.74 15.95 -32.21
CA GLN A 620 9.64 15.91 -31.03
C GLN A 620 11.10 16.26 -31.39
N PRO A 621 11.54 17.53 -31.24
CA PRO A 621 12.89 17.97 -31.62
C PRO A 621 14.04 17.41 -30.76
N HIS A 622 13.75 16.80 -29.61
CA HIS A 622 14.74 16.32 -28.63
C HIS A 622 14.77 14.79 -28.49
N ALA A 623 14.07 14.04 -29.35
CA ALA A 623 14.06 12.58 -29.29
C ALA A 623 15.34 11.97 -29.91
N TYR A 624 15.83 10.88 -29.32
CA TYR A 624 17.01 10.17 -29.80
C TYR A 624 16.76 9.57 -31.20
N ARG A 625 17.72 9.78 -32.11
CA ARG A 625 17.63 9.32 -33.51
C ARG A 625 18.13 7.89 -33.67
N LEU A 626 17.23 6.94 -33.43
CA LEU A 626 17.39 5.55 -33.87
C LEU A 626 17.59 5.46 -35.40
N ARG A 627 18.20 4.37 -35.87
CA ARG A 627 18.18 3.94 -37.27
C ARG A 627 18.01 2.43 -37.39
N CYS A 628 16.86 1.99 -37.92
CA CYS A 628 16.47 0.58 -37.96
C CYS A 628 16.66 -0.13 -36.60
N PRO A 629 15.82 0.17 -35.60
CA PRO A 629 15.77 -0.66 -34.41
C PRO A 629 15.49 -2.12 -34.78
N SER A 630 16.25 -3.07 -34.23
CA SER A 630 16.18 -4.49 -34.62
C SER A 630 15.82 -5.46 -33.48
N GLY A 631 16.10 -5.08 -32.22
CA GLY A 631 15.83 -5.89 -31.04
C GLY A 631 15.33 -5.00 -29.90
N ILE A 632 14.42 -5.52 -29.06
CA ILE A 632 13.82 -4.79 -27.93
C ILE A 632 13.78 -5.72 -26.71
N ILE A 633 14.19 -5.21 -25.55
CA ILE A 633 13.90 -5.81 -24.25
C ILE A 633 13.50 -4.69 -23.27
N LEU A 634 12.49 -4.96 -22.44
CA LEU A 634 12.18 -4.15 -21.26
C LEU A 634 12.86 -4.75 -20.02
N ASP A 635 13.22 -3.93 -19.05
CA ASP A 635 13.57 -4.39 -17.71
C ASP A 635 12.33 -4.54 -16.81
N ALA A 636 12.52 -4.98 -15.56
CA ALA A 636 11.43 -5.14 -14.60
C ALA A 636 10.72 -3.81 -14.21
N GLU A 637 11.37 -2.66 -14.43
CA GLU A 637 10.85 -1.30 -14.18
C GLU A 637 10.33 -0.63 -15.47
N LYS A 638 10.25 -1.40 -16.58
CA LYS A 638 9.87 -0.94 -17.93
C LYS A 638 10.81 0.10 -18.56
N HIS A 639 12.08 0.18 -18.14
CA HIS A 639 13.11 0.83 -18.94
C HIS A 639 13.29 0.07 -20.26
N LEU A 640 13.28 0.81 -21.37
CA LEU A 640 13.32 0.27 -22.72
C LEU A 640 14.74 0.22 -23.26
N PHE A 641 15.20 -0.98 -23.62
CA PHE A 641 16.50 -1.24 -24.23
C PHE A 641 16.30 -1.70 -25.67
N ILE A 642 17.07 -1.10 -26.60
CA ILE A 642 16.86 -1.21 -28.04
C ILE A 642 18.21 -1.43 -28.72
N VAL A 643 18.27 -2.39 -29.65
CA VAL A 643 19.38 -2.52 -30.60
C VAL A 643 19.17 -1.53 -31.74
N ASP A 644 20.07 -0.57 -31.86
CA ASP A 644 20.09 0.48 -32.88
C ASP A 644 21.05 0.07 -34.01
N GLN A 645 20.57 -0.86 -34.86
CA GLN A 645 21.40 -1.70 -35.72
C GLN A 645 22.26 -0.90 -36.71
N LYS A 646 21.66 0.05 -37.44
CA LYS A 646 22.37 0.87 -38.45
C LYS A 646 23.25 1.96 -37.83
N ASN A 647 23.11 2.23 -36.53
CA ASN A 647 24.05 3.06 -35.75
C ASN A 647 25.08 2.22 -34.97
N HIS A 648 25.00 0.88 -35.04
CA HIS A 648 25.90 -0.09 -34.41
C HIS A 648 26.00 0.04 -32.88
N SER A 649 24.87 0.25 -32.21
CA SER A 649 24.85 0.44 -30.76
C SER A 649 23.65 -0.22 -30.09
N ILE A 650 23.74 -0.39 -28.77
CA ILE A 650 22.59 -0.65 -27.91
C ILE A 650 22.31 0.62 -27.13
N VAL A 651 21.06 1.03 -27.12
CA VAL A 651 20.58 2.22 -26.42
C VAL A 651 19.56 1.82 -25.34
N GLY A 652 19.53 2.56 -24.24
CA GLY A 652 18.56 2.38 -23.17
C GLY A 652 17.93 3.70 -22.76
N SER A 653 16.66 3.66 -22.35
CA SER A 653 15.98 4.79 -21.71
C SER A 653 16.61 5.10 -20.36
N GLY A 654 16.85 6.37 -20.08
CA GLY A 654 17.26 6.84 -18.75
C GLY A 654 16.58 8.14 -18.36
N SER A 655 16.97 8.67 -17.20
CA SER A 655 16.42 9.90 -16.62
C SER A 655 16.46 11.12 -17.55
N ASN A 656 17.44 11.17 -18.46
CA ASN A 656 17.63 12.23 -19.45
C ASN A 656 17.23 11.79 -20.88
N GLY A 657 16.38 10.77 -21.02
CA GLY A 657 16.00 10.17 -22.30
C GLY A 657 16.90 9.01 -22.72
N PHE A 658 16.80 8.60 -23.99
CA PHE A 658 17.58 7.48 -24.54
C PHE A 658 19.06 7.86 -24.78
N ARG A 659 19.95 6.92 -24.46
CA ARG A 659 21.41 7.05 -24.68
C ARG A 659 22.04 5.70 -25.04
N PRO A 660 23.19 5.68 -25.74
CA PRO A 660 24.03 4.49 -25.85
C PRO A 660 24.46 3.98 -24.46
N LEU A 661 24.50 2.66 -24.30
CA LEU A 661 24.88 2.01 -23.05
C LEU A 661 26.40 1.91 -22.84
N PHE A 662 27.13 1.85 -23.94
CA PHE A 662 28.59 1.80 -24.06
C PHE A 662 29.00 2.49 -25.37
N LYS A 663 30.30 2.74 -25.55
CA LYS A 663 30.81 3.73 -26.51
C LYS A 663 31.03 3.17 -27.93
N SER A 664 29.98 2.65 -28.57
CA SER A 664 30.05 1.93 -29.85
C SER A 664 29.55 2.70 -31.09
N ASN A 665 29.50 4.04 -31.07
CA ASN A 665 28.97 4.87 -32.17
C ASN A 665 29.81 4.86 -33.48
N LYS A 666 30.62 3.81 -33.72
CA LYS A 666 31.34 3.53 -34.96
C LYS A 666 31.38 2.02 -35.17
N MET A 667 31.12 1.61 -36.42
CA MET A 667 31.34 0.25 -36.91
C MET A 667 32.78 -0.18 -36.65
N GLY A 668 32.97 -1.42 -36.19
CA GLY A 668 34.29 -2.05 -36.09
C GLY A 668 34.28 -3.31 -35.23
N SER A 669 35.46 -3.91 -35.06
CA SER A 669 35.66 -5.22 -34.43
C SER A 669 36.39 -5.17 -33.08
N GLU A 670 36.72 -3.97 -32.59
CA GLU A 670 37.33 -3.77 -31.28
C GLU A 670 36.41 -4.21 -30.13
N SER A 671 36.99 -4.39 -28.93
CA SER A 671 36.26 -4.81 -27.72
C SER A 671 35.13 -3.86 -27.27
N ASN A 672 35.10 -2.62 -27.75
CA ASN A 672 34.08 -1.61 -27.45
C ASN A 672 33.23 -1.23 -28.68
N GLN A 673 33.35 -1.98 -29.77
CA GLN A 673 32.68 -1.73 -31.04
C GLN A 673 31.79 -2.91 -31.43
N LEU A 674 30.72 -2.59 -32.15
CA LEU A 674 29.82 -3.57 -32.75
C LEU A 674 29.73 -3.30 -34.26
N SER A 675 29.27 -4.28 -35.01
CA SER A 675 29.02 -4.19 -36.44
C SER A 675 27.68 -4.86 -36.78
N SER A 676 26.70 -4.01 -37.12
CA SER A 676 25.29 -4.37 -37.39
C SER A 676 24.66 -5.35 -36.37
N PRO A 677 24.73 -5.08 -35.05
CA PRO A 677 24.16 -5.97 -34.04
C PRO A 677 22.66 -6.14 -34.29
N SER A 678 22.14 -7.37 -34.15
CA SER A 678 20.74 -7.67 -34.45
C SER A 678 19.90 -7.97 -33.20
N GLY A 679 20.45 -8.72 -32.26
CA GLY A 679 19.79 -9.21 -31.04
C GLY A 679 20.67 -9.10 -29.81
N PHE A 680 20.05 -9.10 -28.63
CA PHE A 680 20.73 -9.06 -27.34
C PHE A 680 19.86 -9.68 -26.25
N SER A 681 20.46 -10.05 -25.13
CA SER A 681 19.74 -10.50 -23.93
C SER A 681 20.54 -10.14 -22.66
N PHE A 682 19.88 -10.19 -21.50
CA PHE A 682 20.49 -9.96 -20.20
C PHE A 682 20.62 -11.26 -19.41
N ASP A 683 21.72 -11.43 -18.66
CA ASP A 683 21.72 -12.36 -17.53
C ASP A 683 21.13 -11.72 -16.27
N ARG A 684 20.86 -12.54 -15.24
CA ARG A 684 20.31 -12.12 -13.95
C ARG A 684 21.27 -11.23 -13.13
N SER A 685 22.56 -11.19 -13.48
CA SER A 685 23.53 -10.23 -12.93
C SER A 685 23.47 -8.85 -13.61
N GLY A 686 22.70 -8.73 -14.69
CA GLY A 686 22.52 -7.53 -15.51
C GLY A 686 23.52 -7.39 -16.65
N ASN A 687 24.40 -8.37 -16.90
CA ASN A 687 25.35 -8.30 -18.01
C ASN A 687 24.59 -8.42 -19.35
N ILE A 688 25.06 -7.73 -20.38
CA ILE A 688 24.47 -7.80 -21.72
C ILE A 688 25.26 -8.79 -22.58
N PHE A 689 24.57 -9.71 -23.24
CA PHE A 689 25.10 -10.52 -24.32
C PHE A 689 24.52 -10.02 -25.65
N VAL A 690 25.38 -9.74 -26.64
CA VAL A 690 25.01 -9.14 -27.92
C VAL A 690 25.39 -10.07 -29.07
N ALA A 691 24.46 -10.31 -29.98
CA ALA A 691 24.74 -10.90 -31.28
C ALA A 691 25.36 -9.83 -32.19
N ASP A 692 26.69 -9.85 -32.31
CA ASP A 692 27.49 -8.90 -33.08
C ASP A 692 27.71 -9.47 -34.50
N THR A 693 26.64 -9.40 -35.29
CA THR A 693 26.38 -10.24 -36.47
C THR A 693 27.47 -10.19 -37.53
N GLU A 694 27.91 -9.01 -37.95
CA GLU A 694 28.93 -8.84 -39.01
C GLU A 694 30.35 -9.11 -38.50
N ASN A 695 30.55 -9.12 -37.18
CA ASN A 695 31.80 -9.57 -36.55
C ASN A 695 31.79 -11.07 -36.21
N HIS A 696 30.70 -11.78 -36.53
CA HIS A 696 30.49 -13.21 -36.33
C HIS A 696 30.83 -13.68 -34.89
N ARG A 697 30.32 -12.96 -33.89
CA ARG A 697 30.60 -13.24 -32.48
C ARG A 697 29.42 -12.90 -31.56
N ILE A 698 29.42 -13.51 -30.38
CA ILE A 698 28.64 -13.04 -29.24
C ILE A 698 29.57 -12.23 -28.33
N GLN A 699 29.20 -10.97 -28.06
CA GLN A 699 29.96 -10.07 -27.20
C GLN A 699 29.26 -9.89 -25.85
N LYS A 700 29.98 -10.06 -24.74
CA LYS A 700 29.49 -9.86 -23.38
C LYS A 700 29.99 -8.53 -22.82
N PHE A 701 29.09 -7.65 -22.43
CA PHE A 701 29.39 -6.42 -21.69
C PHE A 701 28.99 -6.58 -20.22
N ASN A 702 29.99 -6.54 -19.34
CA ASN A 702 29.74 -6.69 -17.90
C ASN A 702 29.02 -5.46 -17.34
N TYR A 703 28.04 -5.69 -16.47
CA TYR A 703 27.30 -4.64 -15.79
C TYR A 703 28.18 -3.93 -14.77
N LYS A 704 28.33 -2.61 -14.88
CA LYS A 704 28.95 -1.83 -13.80
C LYS A 704 27.92 -1.76 -12.68
N LYS A 705 28.05 -2.61 -11.66
CA LYS A 705 27.22 -2.51 -10.42
C LYS A 705 27.36 -1.15 -9.71
N LYS A 706 28.39 -0.36 -10.04
CA LYS A 706 28.59 1.04 -9.62
C LYS A 706 28.09 2.10 -10.63
N SER A 707 27.45 1.75 -11.75
CA SER A 707 26.89 2.73 -12.70
C SER A 707 25.73 3.53 -12.11
N CYS A 708 24.92 2.88 -11.27
CA CYS A 708 23.94 3.53 -10.41
C CYS A 708 24.55 4.40 -9.29
N ALA A 709 25.87 4.64 -9.29
CA ALA A 709 26.57 5.47 -8.31
C ALA A 709 27.35 6.61 -8.98
N ASN A 710 26.66 7.73 -9.20
CA ASN A 710 27.20 9.08 -9.01
C ASN A 710 26.08 10.15 -9.11
N ILE A 711 25.67 10.92 -8.09
CA ILE A 711 25.70 10.75 -6.63
C ILE A 711 24.38 11.38 -6.10
N SER A 712 23.45 10.58 -5.59
CA SER A 712 23.27 10.56 -4.14
C SER A 712 23.84 9.22 -3.70
N LEU A 713 24.80 9.23 -2.75
CA LEU A 713 25.21 7.98 -2.13
C LEU A 713 23.99 7.50 -1.34
N PRO A 714 23.57 6.23 -1.44
CA PRO A 714 22.67 5.70 -0.43
C PRO A 714 23.41 5.83 0.89
N VAL A 715 22.90 6.66 1.80
CA VAL A 715 23.66 7.08 2.97
C VAL A 715 23.72 5.88 3.91
N ARG A 716 24.83 5.14 3.83
CA ARG A 716 25.10 4.06 4.77
C ARG A 716 25.26 4.64 6.15
N ASN A 717 24.26 4.35 6.98
CA ASN A 717 24.40 4.51 8.41
C ASN A 717 24.66 3.10 8.95
N THR A 718 25.89 2.91 9.44
CA THR A 718 26.26 1.71 10.17
C THR A 718 25.97 1.96 11.65
N TYR A 719 25.07 1.17 12.24
CA TYR A 719 24.84 1.15 13.67
C TYR A 719 25.52 -0.08 14.27
N SER A 720 26.54 0.10 15.10
CA SER A 720 27.27 -0.99 15.76
C SER A 720 27.03 -0.99 17.26
N SER A 721 26.64 -2.14 17.81
CA SER A 721 26.42 -2.33 19.24
C SER A 721 26.83 -3.75 19.69
N SER A 722 26.48 -4.12 20.91
CA SER A 722 26.73 -5.44 21.46
C SER A 722 25.56 -5.87 22.34
N LEU A 723 24.92 -6.99 22.00
CA LEU A 723 23.96 -7.62 22.90
C LEU A 723 24.72 -8.22 24.07
N THR A 724 24.38 -7.80 25.28
CA THR A 724 24.99 -8.23 26.54
C THR A 724 23.93 -8.69 27.53
N LYS A 725 24.34 -9.35 28.62
CA LYS A 725 23.43 -9.73 29.72
C LYS A 725 22.75 -8.55 30.44
N LYS A 726 23.08 -7.30 30.09
CA LYS A 726 22.46 -6.07 30.59
C LYS A 726 21.36 -5.52 29.66
N ASN A 727 21.28 -6.01 28.42
CA ASN A 727 20.23 -5.66 27.48
C ASN A 727 18.87 -6.20 27.95
N GLN A 728 17.79 -5.60 27.46
CA GLN A 728 16.43 -6.00 27.82
C GLN A 728 16.12 -7.40 27.26
N MET A 729 15.14 -8.09 27.83
CA MET A 729 14.74 -9.44 27.43
C MET A 729 13.26 -9.49 27.11
N TYR A 730 12.87 -10.29 26.12
CA TYR A 730 11.48 -10.66 25.88
C TYR A 730 11.36 -12.13 25.48
N TYR A 731 10.12 -12.61 25.38
CA TYR A 731 9.82 -13.99 24.98
C TYR A 731 9.59 -14.08 23.47
N ARG A 732 10.45 -14.84 22.77
CA ARG A 732 10.20 -15.23 21.38
C ARG A 732 9.30 -16.48 21.39
N ASP A 733 8.17 -16.34 20.73
CA ASP A 733 7.12 -17.36 20.51
C ASP A 733 6.49 -18.02 21.74
N CYS A 734 5.39 -18.75 21.49
CA CYS A 734 4.68 -19.54 22.50
C CYS A 734 5.55 -20.62 23.19
N GLN A 735 6.74 -20.90 22.66
CA GLN A 735 7.71 -21.85 23.23
C GLN A 735 8.54 -21.28 24.40
N LYS A 736 8.39 -19.98 24.72
CA LYS A 736 8.99 -19.30 25.89
C LYS A 736 10.52 -19.16 25.86
N GLU A 737 11.12 -19.02 24.68
CA GLU A 737 12.54 -18.70 24.60
C GLU A 737 12.81 -17.24 25.01
N ILE A 738 13.81 -17.01 25.86
CA ILE A 738 14.16 -15.68 26.37
C ILE A 738 15.36 -15.14 25.57
N VAL A 739 15.15 -14.10 24.79
CA VAL A 739 16.20 -13.48 23.96
C VAL A 739 16.57 -12.10 24.52
N TYR A 740 17.86 -11.76 24.46
CA TYR A 740 18.29 -10.37 24.65
C TYR A 740 17.93 -9.58 23.40
N TYR A 741 17.46 -8.35 23.58
CA TYR A 741 17.13 -7.46 22.47
C TYR A 741 17.68 -6.05 22.66
N GLU A 742 17.84 -5.36 21.53
CA GLU A 742 18.11 -3.94 21.46
C GLU A 742 17.16 -3.29 20.45
N SER A 743 16.57 -2.15 20.82
CA SER A 743 15.62 -1.42 19.99
C SER A 743 16.23 -0.12 19.50
N ILE A 744 16.17 0.11 18.19
CA ILE A 744 16.83 1.19 17.46
C ILE A 744 15.75 1.94 16.69
N GLN A 745 15.58 3.22 16.98
CA GLN A 745 14.68 4.07 16.21
C GLN A 745 15.29 4.32 14.82
N VAL A 746 14.48 4.15 13.79
CA VAL A 746 14.83 4.39 12.39
C VAL A 746 13.94 5.52 11.87
N LYS A 747 14.55 6.57 11.32
CA LYS A 747 13.87 7.68 10.63
C LYS A 747 14.47 7.84 9.24
N VAL A 748 13.63 8.02 8.23
CA VAL A 748 14.04 8.24 6.83
C VAL A 748 13.75 9.68 6.40
N THR A 749 14.49 10.18 5.42
CA THR A 749 14.36 11.58 4.94
C THR A 749 13.74 11.69 3.54
N GLU A 750 13.54 10.56 2.84
CA GLU A 750 12.69 10.45 1.64
C GLU A 750 11.95 9.11 1.66
N THR A 751 10.72 9.08 1.13
CA THR A 751 9.96 7.83 0.92
C THR A 751 10.67 6.94 -0.10
N GLY A 752 10.82 5.65 0.21
CA GLY A 752 11.39 4.68 -0.72
C GLY A 752 11.82 3.37 -0.07
N TYR A 753 12.48 2.52 -0.85
CA TYR A 753 13.04 1.26 -0.37
C TYR A 753 14.37 1.45 0.36
N TYR A 754 14.49 0.79 1.52
CA TYR A 754 15.69 0.71 2.34
C TYR A 754 16.01 -0.76 2.65
N THR A 755 17.27 -1.13 2.47
CA THR A 755 17.84 -2.42 2.83
C THR A 755 18.42 -2.34 4.24
N PHE A 756 18.05 -3.28 5.10
CA PHE A 756 18.69 -3.54 6.39
C PHE A 756 19.52 -4.80 6.27
N ARG A 757 20.79 -4.75 6.70
CA ARG A 757 21.68 -5.92 6.74
C ARG A 757 22.46 -5.93 8.05
N SER A 758 22.41 -7.03 8.80
CA SER A 758 23.32 -7.23 9.92
C SER A 758 24.64 -7.90 9.49
N SER A 759 25.63 -7.75 10.35
CA SER A 759 26.95 -8.36 10.29
C SER A 759 27.52 -8.42 11.71
N GLY A 760 28.22 -9.48 12.08
CA GLY A 760 28.71 -9.61 13.44
C GLY A 760 29.31 -10.97 13.74
N ASN A 761 29.59 -11.18 15.02
CA ASN A 761 30.11 -12.44 15.56
C ASN A 761 29.04 -13.19 16.37
N ILE A 762 27.76 -12.85 16.15
CA ILE A 762 26.59 -13.48 16.79
C ILE A 762 25.49 -13.65 15.75
N ASP A 763 24.77 -14.74 15.87
CA ASP A 763 23.73 -15.13 14.94
C ASP A 763 22.52 -14.22 15.18
N SER A 764 22.30 -13.25 14.28
CA SER A 764 21.46 -12.09 14.57
C SER A 764 20.16 -12.09 13.77
N TYR A 765 19.07 -11.81 14.48
CA TYR A 765 17.71 -11.79 13.95
C TYR A 765 17.06 -10.42 14.17
N GLY A 766 16.43 -9.89 13.12
CA GLY A 766 15.91 -8.52 13.07
C GLY A 766 14.41 -8.45 12.78
N SER A 767 13.71 -7.55 13.46
CA SER A 767 12.29 -7.28 13.24
C SER A 767 12.02 -5.78 13.32
N ILE A 768 11.28 -5.22 12.37
CA ILE A 768 10.98 -3.79 12.28
C ILE A 768 9.49 -3.51 12.50
N TYR A 769 9.22 -2.51 13.32
CA TYR A 769 7.90 -2.13 13.82
C TYR A 769 7.58 -0.68 13.45
N ILE A 770 6.30 -0.36 13.30
CA ILE A 770 5.84 1.03 13.15
C ILE A 770 5.58 1.66 14.53
N ASN A 771 5.99 2.91 14.71
CA ASN A 771 5.90 3.73 15.94
C ASN A 771 6.64 3.21 17.19
N LYS A 772 6.38 1.99 17.66
CA LYS A 772 6.89 1.43 18.92
C LYS A 772 7.03 -0.09 18.86
N PHE A 773 7.94 -0.65 19.67
CA PHE A 773 7.99 -2.08 19.98
C PHE A 773 7.39 -2.35 21.36
N ASN A 774 6.59 -3.41 21.49
CA ASN A 774 6.02 -3.87 22.75
C ASN A 774 6.57 -5.28 23.10
N PRO A 775 7.49 -5.44 24.06
CA PRO A 775 8.06 -6.75 24.41
C PRO A 775 7.06 -7.71 25.06
N LEU A 776 5.88 -7.23 25.50
CA LEU A 776 4.78 -8.06 26.01
C LEU A 776 3.83 -8.52 24.89
N ASN A 777 3.89 -7.92 23.70
CA ASN A 777 3.09 -8.29 22.54
C ASN A 777 3.90 -8.11 21.23
N PRO A 778 4.84 -9.03 20.91
CA PRO A 778 5.80 -8.83 19.81
C PRO A 778 5.22 -8.89 18.39
N SER A 779 3.91 -9.11 18.21
CA SER A 779 3.22 -8.96 16.93
C SER A 779 2.57 -7.57 16.76
N GLU A 780 2.42 -6.80 17.83
CA GLU A 780 1.82 -5.46 17.80
C GLU A 780 2.70 -4.50 16.98
N ASN A 781 2.14 -3.89 15.94
CA ASN A 781 2.82 -2.93 15.05
C ASN A 781 3.99 -3.52 14.23
N LEU A 782 4.14 -4.85 14.15
CA LEU A 782 5.19 -5.50 13.35
C LEU A 782 4.94 -5.25 11.85
N LEU A 783 5.91 -4.67 11.15
CA LEU A 783 5.88 -4.49 9.70
C LEU A 783 6.55 -5.65 8.96
N ARG A 784 7.71 -6.09 9.44
CA ARG A 784 8.47 -7.20 8.86
C ARG A 784 9.43 -7.81 9.87
N ALA A 785 9.60 -9.11 9.82
CA ALA A 785 10.72 -9.82 10.46
C ALA A 785 11.60 -10.46 9.38
N ALA A 786 12.82 -10.83 9.74
CA ALA A 786 13.72 -11.58 8.86
C ALA A 786 13.21 -13.01 8.65
N ASP A 787 13.43 -13.56 7.46
CA ASP A 787 13.10 -14.97 7.18
C ASP A 787 14.20 -15.87 7.77
N ASP A 788 13.84 -16.91 8.53
CA ASP A 788 14.77 -17.85 9.21
C ASP A 788 15.54 -18.78 8.25
N SER A 789 15.50 -18.53 6.93
CA SER A 789 15.94 -19.46 5.89
C SER A 789 17.34 -19.23 5.32
N ASP A 790 18.04 -18.16 5.69
CA ASP A 790 19.37 -17.84 5.14
C ASP A 790 20.53 -18.48 5.94
N SER A 791 21.43 -19.14 5.23
CA SER A 791 22.59 -19.87 5.79
C SER A 791 23.66 -19.01 6.45
N ASP A 792 23.58 -17.69 6.29
CA ASP A 792 24.62 -16.73 6.68
C ASP A 792 24.53 -16.26 8.15
N LEU A 793 23.51 -16.72 8.90
CA LEU A 793 23.28 -16.41 10.32
C LEU A 793 23.18 -14.90 10.64
N GLN A 794 22.93 -14.07 9.62
CA GLN A 794 22.76 -12.62 9.74
C GLN A 794 21.51 -12.22 8.94
N PHE A 795 20.62 -11.43 9.54
CA PHE A 795 19.43 -10.96 8.84
C PHE A 795 19.73 -9.97 7.71
N LYS A 796 19.00 -10.12 6.61
CA LYS A 796 18.86 -9.09 5.58
C LYS A 796 17.40 -9.02 5.13
N PHE A 797 16.83 -7.81 5.09
CA PHE A 797 15.53 -7.59 4.45
C PHE A 797 15.42 -6.19 3.85
N ASP A 798 14.58 -6.09 2.82
CA ASP A 798 14.24 -4.87 2.11
C ASP A 798 12.82 -4.43 2.48
N LEU A 799 12.61 -3.14 2.75
CA LEU A 799 11.31 -2.57 3.14
C LEU A 799 11.11 -1.17 2.57
N HIS A 800 9.87 -0.84 2.18
CA HIS A 800 9.48 0.52 1.80
C HIS A 800 9.16 1.32 3.07
N LEU A 801 9.74 2.51 3.21
CA LEU A 801 9.57 3.39 4.37
C LEU A 801 9.17 4.79 3.91
N ASP A 802 8.31 5.44 4.69
CA ASP A 802 7.77 6.76 4.42
C ASP A 802 8.41 7.85 5.28
N VAL A 803 8.44 9.08 4.74
CA VAL A 803 8.75 10.28 5.53
C VAL A 803 7.69 10.54 6.61
N ASP A 804 8.09 11.25 7.65
CA ASP A 804 7.30 11.62 8.84
C ASP A 804 6.78 10.45 9.70
N MET A 805 7.07 9.19 9.33
CA MET A 805 6.79 8.01 10.14
C MET A 805 7.98 7.62 11.04
N ILE A 806 7.68 7.12 12.24
CA ILE A 806 8.67 6.53 13.15
C ILE A 806 8.67 5.01 12.94
N TYR A 807 9.86 4.44 12.80
CA TYR A 807 10.05 3.00 12.80
C TYR A 807 10.98 2.58 13.94
N VAL A 808 10.81 1.36 14.45
CA VAL A 808 11.66 0.77 15.50
C VAL A 808 12.17 -0.58 15.03
N LEU A 809 13.48 -0.70 14.82
CA LEU A 809 14.16 -1.94 14.50
C LEU A 809 14.62 -2.62 15.80
N VAL A 810 14.17 -3.84 16.03
CA VAL A 810 14.56 -4.69 17.15
C VAL A 810 15.53 -5.74 16.65
N VAL A 811 16.69 -5.84 17.29
CA VAL A 811 17.71 -6.87 17.01
C VAL A 811 17.86 -7.80 18.18
N THR A 812 17.98 -9.09 17.88
CA THR A 812 18.00 -10.23 18.80
C THR A 812 18.99 -11.30 18.32
N THR A 813 19.20 -12.37 19.09
CA THR A 813 20.05 -13.52 18.70
C THR A 813 19.26 -14.80 18.41
N TYR A 814 19.86 -15.73 17.69
CA TYR A 814 19.38 -17.10 17.49
C TYR A 814 20.59 -18.04 17.53
N PRO A 815 20.96 -18.67 18.67
CA PRO A 815 20.11 -19.12 19.78
C PRO A 815 19.81 -18.11 20.91
N SER A 816 18.98 -18.54 21.86
CA SER A 816 18.53 -17.72 22.99
C SER A 816 19.62 -17.41 24.03
N LYS A 817 19.55 -16.21 24.61
CA LYS A 817 20.51 -15.62 25.58
C LYS A 817 21.97 -15.50 25.12
N GLU A 818 22.24 -15.53 23.82
CA GLU A 818 23.58 -15.27 23.31
C GLU A 818 23.97 -13.79 23.45
N THR A 819 25.27 -13.51 23.53
CA THR A 819 25.83 -12.16 23.71
C THR A 819 27.06 -11.95 22.85
N GLY A 820 27.12 -10.84 22.13
CA GLY A 820 28.26 -10.48 21.29
C GLY A 820 27.97 -9.25 20.41
N ARG A 821 28.84 -9.00 19.44
CA ARG A 821 28.82 -7.77 18.62
C ARG A 821 28.03 -7.93 17.34
N PHE A 822 27.17 -6.95 17.05
CA PHE A 822 26.46 -6.83 15.79
C PHE A 822 26.62 -5.40 15.24
N SER A 823 26.57 -5.28 13.90
CA SER A 823 26.55 -4.03 13.17
C SER A 823 25.48 -4.11 12.08
N ILE A 824 24.60 -3.12 12.04
CA ILE A 824 23.53 -2.99 11.04
C ILE A 824 23.97 -1.94 10.03
N ASP A 825 24.18 -2.37 8.80
CA ASP A 825 24.28 -1.47 7.65
C ASP A 825 22.87 -1.22 7.10
N VAL A 826 22.44 0.04 7.09
CA VAL A 826 21.20 0.46 6.43
C VAL A 826 21.52 1.28 5.19
N SER A 827 20.95 0.91 4.05
CA SER A 827 21.14 1.62 2.77
C SER A 827 19.83 1.84 2.03
N GLY A 828 19.53 3.10 1.69
CA GLY A 828 18.43 3.50 0.80
C GLY A 828 18.70 4.91 0.27
N LYS A 829 17.72 5.52 -0.43
CA LYS A 829 17.95 6.72 -1.27
C LYS A 829 18.59 7.93 -0.56
N THR A 830 18.36 8.11 0.75
CA THR A 830 18.80 9.29 1.52
C THR A 830 19.31 8.96 2.92
N LYS A 831 19.57 9.99 3.73
CA LYS A 831 20.04 9.86 5.11
C LYS A 831 18.97 9.23 5.99
N VAL A 832 19.28 8.03 6.46
CA VAL A 832 18.62 7.40 7.61
C VAL A 832 19.21 7.98 8.90
N ILE A 833 18.42 8.07 9.96
CA ILE A 833 18.90 8.32 11.32
C ILE A 833 18.61 7.06 12.14
N LEU A 834 19.65 6.53 12.81
CA LEU A 834 19.59 5.35 13.66
C LEU A 834 19.94 5.77 15.10
N GLU A 835 18.97 5.69 16.01
CA GLU A 835 19.12 6.11 17.41
C GLU A 835 18.81 4.95 18.35
N CYS A 836 19.76 4.58 19.22
CA CYS A 836 19.53 3.53 20.22
C CYS A 836 18.55 4.00 21.29
N LEU A 837 17.47 3.25 21.50
CA LEU A 837 16.49 3.54 22.54
C LEU A 837 16.93 2.93 23.87
N TYR A 838 17.98 3.50 24.47
CA TYR A 838 18.45 3.11 25.80
C TYR A 838 17.42 3.48 26.88
N THR A 839 16.78 2.45 27.46
CA THR A 839 16.09 2.55 28.75
C THR A 839 16.63 1.50 29.74
N PRO A 840 17.80 1.74 30.36
CA PRO A 840 18.30 0.90 31.43
C PRO A 840 17.69 1.31 32.77
N LEU A 841 16.76 0.53 33.31
CA LEU A 841 16.48 0.53 34.75
C LEU A 841 16.45 -0.89 35.30
N ASN A 842 17.62 -1.50 35.39
CA ASN A 842 17.78 -2.84 35.95
C ASN A 842 17.96 -2.73 37.48
N ILE A 843 16.85 -2.77 38.23
CA ILE A 843 16.85 -2.95 39.68
C ILE A 843 16.44 -4.39 39.98
N GLN A 844 17.42 -5.31 40.01
CA GLN A 844 17.19 -6.65 40.53
C GLN A 844 17.38 -6.67 42.05
N LEU A 845 16.26 -6.58 42.77
CA LEU A 845 16.14 -7.05 44.16
C LEU A 845 15.55 -8.45 44.12
N ILE A 846 16.37 -9.47 44.39
CA ILE A 846 15.89 -10.85 44.53
C ILE A 846 15.30 -11.00 45.92
N TYR A 847 13.97 -10.98 45.99
CA TYR A 847 13.20 -11.40 47.16
C TYR A 847 12.72 -12.83 46.95
N SER A 848 12.86 -13.68 47.97
CA SER A 848 12.36 -15.06 47.95
C SER A 848 11.55 -15.34 49.22
N SER A 849 10.28 -15.68 49.03
CA SER A 849 9.35 -16.14 50.06
C SER A 849 8.77 -17.50 49.65
N LYS A 850 8.16 -18.20 50.60
CA LYS A 850 7.49 -19.48 50.36
C LYS A 850 6.02 -19.33 50.72
N LEU A 851 5.15 -19.38 49.70
CA LEU A 851 3.70 -19.46 49.90
C LEU A 851 3.37 -20.71 50.74
N ILE A 852 2.49 -20.52 51.72
CA ILE A 852 1.98 -21.54 52.63
C ILE A 852 0.46 -21.59 52.53
N ASP A 853 -0.17 -22.65 53.03
CA ASP A 853 -1.62 -22.89 52.88
C ASP A 853 -2.54 -21.79 53.49
N ASN A 854 -1.97 -20.87 54.30
CA ASN A 854 -2.66 -19.71 54.86
C ASN A 854 -2.38 -18.37 54.12
N SER A 855 -1.62 -18.38 53.03
CA SER A 855 -1.40 -17.18 52.19
C SER A 855 -2.72 -16.75 51.51
N PRO A 856 -2.99 -15.45 51.29
CA PRO A 856 -4.24 -15.00 50.68
C PRO A 856 -4.41 -15.59 49.27
N THR A 857 -5.66 -15.88 48.87
CA THR A 857 -5.96 -16.58 47.62
C THR A 857 -6.73 -15.70 46.63
N PHE A 858 -6.55 -15.97 45.34
CA PHE A 858 -7.36 -15.38 44.26
C PHE A 858 -7.78 -16.45 43.23
N TYR A 859 -8.83 -16.14 42.47
CA TYR A 859 -9.30 -16.97 41.37
C TYR A 859 -8.71 -16.44 40.06
N ARG A 860 -7.94 -17.27 39.35
CA ARG A 860 -7.34 -16.88 38.06
C ARG A 860 -8.25 -17.13 36.86
N ASP A 861 -9.15 -18.11 36.98
CA ASP A 861 -10.26 -18.38 36.07
C ASP A 861 -11.40 -19.06 36.85
N CYS A 862 -12.65 -18.85 36.42
CA CYS A 862 -13.85 -19.19 37.21
C CYS A 862 -14.18 -20.70 37.37
N GLN A 863 -13.24 -21.63 37.14
CA GLN A 863 -13.50 -23.08 37.19
C GLN A 863 -12.44 -23.96 37.90
N VAL A 864 -11.40 -23.39 38.54
CA VAL A 864 -10.39 -24.15 39.32
C VAL A 864 -10.08 -23.43 40.64
N PRO A 865 -9.92 -24.13 41.79
CA PRO A 865 -9.87 -23.46 43.09
C PRO A 865 -8.52 -22.78 43.41
N GLN A 866 -8.63 -21.52 43.84
CA GLN A 866 -7.73 -20.75 44.71
C GLN A 866 -6.21 -20.90 44.53
N CYS A 867 -5.60 -19.92 43.84
CA CYS A 867 -4.15 -19.71 43.82
C CYS A 867 -3.73 -18.80 44.98
N HIS A 868 -2.78 -19.24 45.81
CA HIS A 868 -2.15 -18.42 46.85
C HIS A 868 -1.24 -17.32 46.25
N TYR A 869 -1.20 -16.13 46.87
CA TYR A 869 -0.35 -15.01 46.47
C TYR A 869 0.26 -14.26 47.68
N GLU A 870 1.24 -13.39 47.40
CA GLU A 870 1.84 -12.46 48.36
C GLU A 870 2.15 -11.13 47.64
N THR A 871 2.08 -9.99 48.35
CA THR A 871 2.32 -8.65 47.80
C THR A 871 3.58 -8.03 48.38
N LEU A 872 4.48 -7.54 47.51
CA LEU A 872 5.73 -6.87 47.91
C LEU A 872 5.64 -5.35 47.73
N GLN A 873 6.20 -4.59 48.68
CA GLN A 873 6.36 -3.13 48.57
C GLN A 873 7.84 -2.76 48.59
N ILE A 874 8.31 -2.04 47.57
CA ILE A 874 9.72 -1.67 47.38
C ILE A 874 9.89 -0.17 47.59
N HIS A 875 10.86 0.23 48.41
CA HIS A 875 11.32 1.62 48.56
C HIS A 875 12.76 1.74 48.05
N VAL A 876 13.04 2.79 47.28
CA VAL A 876 14.38 3.04 46.71
C VAL A 876 14.96 4.33 47.31
N ASN A 877 16.00 4.19 48.14
CA ASN A 877 16.81 5.31 48.63
C ASN A 877 18.16 5.29 47.93
N THR A 878 18.55 6.39 47.29
CA THR A 878 19.85 6.55 46.63
C THR A 878 20.85 7.22 47.57
N THR A 879 21.85 6.47 48.04
CA THR A 879 22.95 6.99 48.86
C THR A 879 24.31 6.69 48.21
N GLY A 880 25.00 7.76 47.79
CA GLY A 880 26.35 7.75 47.20
C GLY A 880 26.84 9.21 47.07
N PRO A 881 28.14 9.52 47.27
CA PRO A 881 28.51 10.81 47.87
C PRO A 881 28.74 11.97 46.89
N GLU A 882 28.04 13.08 47.18
CA GLU A 882 28.54 14.48 47.29
C GLU A 882 29.49 15.14 46.26
N GLN A 883 29.45 16.46 46.02
CA GLN A 883 28.42 17.51 46.01
C GLN A 883 29.15 18.83 45.65
N LYS A 884 28.80 19.59 44.60
CA LYS A 884 27.67 20.56 44.47
C LYS A 884 27.65 21.06 43.00
N SER A 885 26.65 21.78 42.49
CA SER A 885 25.54 22.52 43.12
C SER A 885 24.15 21.93 42.84
N CYS A 886 23.32 21.93 43.88
CA CYS A 886 21.88 21.93 43.72
C CYS A 886 21.42 23.33 43.26
N VAL A 887 20.33 23.44 42.51
CA VAL A 887 19.15 24.29 42.81
C VAL A 887 18.27 24.53 41.55
N ILE A 888 17.15 23.80 41.52
CA ILE A 888 15.82 24.13 40.99
C ILE A 888 15.57 24.20 39.47
N GLY A 889 14.66 23.31 39.03
CA GLY A 889 14.00 23.31 37.71
C GLY A 889 12.81 22.33 37.59
N ASP A 890 12.79 21.23 38.36
CA ASP A 890 11.87 20.09 38.18
C ASP A 890 10.39 20.29 38.59
N GLN A 891 9.85 21.51 38.54
CA GLN A 891 8.40 21.75 38.60
C GLN A 891 7.86 22.65 37.49
N CYS A 892 8.61 22.87 36.41
CA CYS A 892 8.10 23.54 35.20
C CYS A 892 8.08 22.67 33.93
N ASN A 893 8.64 21.45 33.95
CA ASN A 893 8.86 20.65 32.73
C ASN A 893 7.74 19.65 32.37
N PHE A 894 6.58 19.69 33.04
CA PHE A 894 5.44 18.81 32.74
C PHE A 894 4.24 19.51 32.08
N TYR A 895 4.38 20.79 31.74
CA TYR A 895 3.47 21.51 30.84
C TYR A 895 4.33 22.29 29.84
N LEU A 896 3.97 22.26 28.55
CA LEU A 896 4.62 22.98 27.43
C LEU A 896 5.88 22.35 26.81
N LYS A 897 5.74 21.15 26.20
CA LYS A 897 6.44 20.87 24.93
C LYS A 897 5.45 20.96 23.76
N GLY A 898 5.18 22.20 23.36
CA GLY A 898 4.41 22.53 22.16
C GLY A 898 5.15 23.61 21.37
N ILE A 899 5.64 23.24 20.19
CA ILE A 899 6.14 24.07 19.08
C ILE A 899 7.30 25.05 19.43
N GLY A 900 8.47 24.75 18.87
CA GLY A 900 9.62 25.67 18.81
C GLY A 900 10.76 25.34 19.77
N LEU A 901 12.00 25.36 19.25
CA LEU A 901 13.23 25.36 20.06
C LEU A 901 13.21 26.53 21.04
N THR A 902 13.55 26.31 22.31
CA THR A 902 13.65 27.43 23.25
C THR A 902 14.95 28.20 23.03
N LEU A 903 14.95 29.48 23.39
CA LEU A 903 16.15 30.32 23.31
C LEU A 903 17.29 29.78 24.22
N ASP A 904 16.94 29.09 25.31
CA ASP A 904 17.89 28.36 26.17
C ASP A 904 18.54 27.19 25.41
N ASP A 905 17.77 26.41 24.65
CA ASP A 905 18.32 25.29 23.86
C ASP A 905 19.25 25.77 22.74
N ILE A 906 18.95 26.92 22.12
CA ILE A 906 19.76 27.49 21.02
C ILE A 906 21.07 28.09 21.53
N LEU A 907 21.06 28.73 22.71
CA LEU A 907 22.25 29.40 23.26
C LEU A 907 23.10 28.51 24.18
N ARG A 908 22.58 27.34 24.60
CA ARG A 908 23.22 26.45 25.59
C ARG A 908 24.61 25.97 25.20
N ASP A 909 24.80 25.64 23.93
CA ASP A 909 26.04 25.03 23.43
C ASP A 909 27.11 26.07 23.04
N ASP A 910 26.70 27.33 22.82
CA ASP A 910 27.58 28.44 22.37
C ASP A 910 28.03 29.39 23.50
N LEU A 911 27.34 29.42 24.65
CA LEU A 911 27.67 30.28 25.80
C LEU A 911 28.69 29.65 26.77
N GLN A 912 29.86 30.28 26.93
CA GLN A 912 30.88 29.84 27.90
C GLN A 912 30.58 30.42 29.32
N PRO A 913 30.30 29.61 30.35
CA PRO A 913 29.98 30.13 31.69
C PRO A 913 31.19 30.81 32.36
N ASN A 914 30.93 31.76 33.27
CA ASN A 914 31.95 32.56 33.98
C ASN A 914 32.92 33.37 33.09
N THR A 915 32.59 33.63 31.82
CA THR A 915 33.38 34.50 30.94
C THR A 915 32.61 35.75 30.51
N GLY A 916 33.21 36.93 30.67
CA GLY A 916 32.56 38.21 30.40
C GLY A 916 32.23 38.41 28.91
N LEU A 917 31.14 39.12 28.63
CA LEU A 917 30.53 39.23 27.29
C LEU A 917 31.51 39.64 26.17
N ASN A 918 32.49 40.51 26.47
CA ASN A 918 33.51 40.95 25.49
C ASN A 918 34.40 39.81 24.97
N ASN A 919 34.52 38.71 25.73
CA ASN A 919 35.33 37.53 25.40
C ASN A 919 34.49 36.34 24.91
N GLN A 920 33.16 36.48 24.79
CA GLN A 920 32.28 35.46 24.21
C GLN A 920 32.46 35.40 22.67
N SER A 921 31.82 34.40 22.03
CA SER A 921 31.87 34.23 20.57
C SER A 921 31.42 35.51 19.82
N PHE A 922 31.89 35.69 18.58
CA PHE A 922 31.51 36.85 17.77
C PHE A 922 29.99 36.88 17.51
N SER A 923 29.39 35.71 17.27
CA SER A 923 27.95 35.55 17.05
C SER A 923 27.11 36.04 18.24
N ILE A 924 27.53 35.71 19.47
CA ILE A 924 26.85 36.16 20.70
C ILE A 924 26.99 37.67 20.88
N ARG A 925 28.18 38.24 20.66
CA ARG A 925 28.40 39.70 20.73
C ARG A 925 27.60 40.46 19.67
N LEU A 926 27.51 39.93 18.45
CA LEU A 926 26.70 40.51 17.38
C LEU A 926 25.20 40.44 17.71
N SER A 927 24.72 39.32 18.23
CA SER A 927 23.32 39.14 18.66
C SER A 927 22.95 40.08 19.83
N ALA A 928 23.83 40.23 20.81
CA ALA A 928 23.70 41.21 21.89
C ALA A 928 23.67 42.67 21.37
N GLY A 929 24.47 43.00 20.36
CA GLY A 929 24.42 44.33 19.71
C GLY A 929 23.12 44.57 18.93
N LEU A 930 22.68 43.58 18.15
CA LEU A 930 21.44 43.65 17.34
C LEU A 930 20.19 43.78 18.22
N THR A 931 20.10 43.06 19.33
CA THR A 931 18.97 43.18 20.26
C THR A 931 18.86 44.58 20.85
N ILE A 932 19.97 45.23 21.21
CA ILE A 932 19.96 46.64 21.68
C ILE A 932 19.46 47.59 20.58
N ILE A 933 19.89 47.40 19.32
CA ILE A 933 19.41 48.21 18.18
C ILE A 933 17.90 48.03 17.98
N MET A 934 17.39 46.80 18.06
CA MET A 934 15.96 46.51 17.95
C MET A 934 15.13 47.15 19.07
N PHE A 935 15.64 47.21 20.30
CA PHE A 935 14.99 47.93 21.41
C PHE A 935 14.83 49.42 21.10
N VAL A 936 15.92 50.07 20.68
CA VAL A 936 15.93 51.51 20.37
C VAL A 936 15.01 51.83 19.19
N ALA A 937 15.03 51.02 18.14
CA ALA A 937 14.11 51.16 17.00
C ALA A 937 12.64 51.00 17.41
N GLY A 938 12.32 50.01 18.25
CA GLY A 938 10.97 49.80 18.80
C GLY A 938 10.50 50.99 19.65
N LEU A 939 11.38 51.53 20.51
CA LEU A 939 11.08 52.69 21.35
C LEU A 939 10.79 53.93 20.50
N ILE A 940 11.59 54.18 19.46
CA ILE A 940 11.39 55.30 18.51
C ILE A 940 10.04 55.16 17.80
N ASN A 941 9.69 53.96 17.32
CA ASN A 941 8.39 53.72 16.67
C ASN A 941 7.21 53.93 17.63
N SER A 942 7.27 53.46 18.89
CA SER A 942 6.21 53.74 19.87
C SER A 942 6.06 55.23 20.18
N ILE A 943 7.18 55.96 20.29
CA ILE A 943 7.17 57.42 20.53
C ILE A 943 6.57 58.14 19.32
N LEU A 944 6.96 57.79 18.09
CA LEU A 944 6.35 58.34 16.88
C LEU A 944 4.84 58.08 16.87
N SER A 945 4.39 56.84 17.04
CA SER A 945 2.97 56.47 17.06
C SER A 945 2.16 57.21 18.13
N PHE A 946 2.75 57.46 19.30
CA PHE A 946 2.12 58.28 20.35
C PHE A 946 2.01 59.76 19.96
N ILE A 947 3.00 60.30 19.24
CA ILE A 947 2.95 61.67 18.70
C ILE A 947 1.86 61.76 17.61
N THR A 948 1.77 60.80 16.68
CA THR A 948 0.72 60.79 15.64
C THR A 948 -0.68 60.66 16.23
N PHE A 949 -0.87 59.90 17.31
CA PHE A 949 -2.17 59.79 18.00
C PHE A 949 -2.62 61.10 18.68
N LYS A 950 -1.69 62.01 19.00
CA LYS A 950 -1.98 63.29 19.66
C LYS A 950 -2.47 64.38 18.69
N SER A 951 -2.43 64.12 17.39
CA SER A 951 -3.09 64.91 16.35
C SER A 951 -4.61 64.82 16.50
N LYS A 952 -5.32 65.97 16.50
CA LYS A 952 -6.79 66.00 16.66
C LYS A 952 -7.52 65.29 15.51
N ASP A 953 -6.98 65.37 14.30
CA ASP A 953 -7.60 64.76 13.12
C ASP A 953 -7.50 63.22 13.16
N SER A 954 -6.48 62.69 13.84
CA SER A 954 -6.27 61.25 14.02
C SER A 954 -7.20 60.60 15.06
N GLN A 955 -7.89 61.40 15.89
CA GLN A 955 -8.76 60.89 16.96
C GLN A 955 -10.22 60.66 16.55
N GLN A 956 -10.68 61.22 15.41
CA GLN A 956 -12.04 61.00 14.90
C GLN A 956 -12.20 59.68 14.12
N VAL A 957 -11.10 59.02 13.75
CA VAL A 957 -11.13 57.72 13.05
C VAL A 957 -10.57 56.64 13.97
N GLY A 958 -11.34 55.58 14.23
CA GLY A 958 -11.02 54.54 15.22
C GLY A 958 -9.64 53.88 15.05
N CYS A 959 -9.10 53.87 13.82
CA CYS A 959 -7.75 53.39 13.51
C CYS A 959 -6.64 54.06 14.33
N GLY A 960 -6.83 55.29 14.82
CA GLY A 960 -5.84 55.99 15.65
C GLY A 960 -5.52 55.24 16.95
N MET A 961 -6.55 54.74 17.67
CA MET A 961 -6.32 53.92 18.87
C MET A 961 -5.72 52.56 18.53
N TYR A 962 -6.16 51.92 17.44
CA TYR A 962 -5.62 50.60 17.05
C TYR A 962 -4.14 50.64 16.68
N LEU A 963 -3.69 51.66 15.94
CA LEU A 963 -2.26 51.86 15.63
C LEU A 963 -1.43 52.12 16.89
N LEU A 964 -1.98 52.87 17.84
CA LEU A 964 -1.33 53.12 19.12
C LEU A 964 -1.20 51.83 19.95
N VAL A 965 -2.30 51.07 20.10
CA VAL A 965 -2.32 49.81 20.87
C VAL A 965 -1.39 48.78 20.24
N SER A 966 -1.44 48.58 18.92
CA SER A 966 -0.53 47.68 18.21
C SER A 966 0.95 48.09 18.34
N SER A 967 1.26 49.38 18.22
CA SER A 967 2.63 49.88 18.43
C SER A 967 3.12 49.64 19.86
N ILE A 968 2.23 49.72 20.85
CA ILE A 968 2.54 49.45 22.26
C ILE A 968 2.70 47.94 22.50
N THR A 969 1.82 47.08 21.96
CA THR A 969 1.94 45.61 22.13
C THR A 969 3.20 45.06 21.47
N SER A 970 3.51 45.51 20.25
CA SER A 970 4.74 45.15 19.54
C SER A 970 6.00 45.60 20.32
N PHE A 971 6.02 46.82 20.87
CA PHE A 971 7.15 47.27 21.68
C PHE A 971 7.28 46.52 23.01
N LEU A 972 6.17 46.20 23.69
CA LEU A 972 6.18 45.39 24.90
C LEU A 972 6.66 43.96 24.61
N ALA A 973 6.24 43.36 23.50
CA ALA A 973 6.71 42.04 23.06
C ALA A 973 8.22 42.04 22.77
N ILE A 974 8.72 43.01 22.01
CA ILE A 974 10.16 43.18 21.74
C ILE A 974 10.93 43.40 23.05
N SER A 975 10.45 44.27 23.93
CA SER A 975 11.06 44.54 25.24
C SER A 975 11.14 43.28 26.11
N MET A 976 10.07 42.48 26.17
CA MET A 976 10.03 41.23 26.92
C MET A 976 10.91 40.14 26.30
N PHE A 977 11.02 40.08 24.98
CA PHE A 977 11.93 39.14 24.29
C PHE A 977 13.40 39.47 24.58
N ILE A 978 13.74 40.76 24.56
CA ILE A 978 15.09 41.25 24.89
C ILE A 978 15.41 41.04 26.37
N ILE A 979 14.45 41.26 27.26
CA ILE A 979 14.60 40.93 28.67
C ILE A 979 14.80 39.42 28.87
N LYS A 980 14.07 38.54 28.15
CA LYS A 980 14.30 37.09 28.21
C LYS A 980 15.70 36.71 27.68
N PHE A 981 16.15 37.29 26.56
CA PHE A 981 17.50 37.07 26.01
C PHE A 981 18.60 37.46 27.00
N TRP A 982 18.55 38.68 27.54
CA TRP A 982 19.56 39.16 28.49
C TRP A 982 19.48 38.46 29.84
N PHE A 983 18.31 38.02 30.27
CA PHE A 983 18.14 37.20 31.46
C PHE A 983 18.91 35.88 31.33
N VAL A 984 18.71 35.14 30.22
CA VAL A 984 19.43 33.89 29.91
C VAL A 984 20.94 34.10 29.84
N VAL A 985 21.39 35.15 29.15
CA VAL A 985 22.83 35.46 29.04
C VAL A 985 23.43 35.79 30.41
N LEU A 986 22.72 36.54 31.27
CA LEU A 986 23.21 36.91 32.60
C LEU A 986 23.18 35.75 33.61
N THR A 987 22.19 34.84 33.54
CA THR A 987 22.16 33.63 34.38
C THR A 987 23.25 32.63 33.99
N HIS A 988 23.59 32.51 32.70
CA HIS A 988 24.67 31.63 32.25
C HIS A 988 26.08 32.21 32.45
N ILE A 989 26.26 33.53 32.35
CA ILE A 989 27.56 34.18 32.60
C ILE A 989 27.91 34.20 34.10
N ASN A 990 26.94 34.18 35.02
CA ASN A 990 27.17 34.43 36.44
C ASN A 990 26.62 33.31 37.36
N VAL A 991 27.50 32.42 37.81
CA VAL A 991 27.16 31.16 38.53
C VAL A 991 26.36 31.33 39.84
N SER A 992 26.30 32.54 40.42
CA SER A 992 25.60 32.82 41.68
C SER A 992 24.29 33.61 41.53
N THR A 993 23.54 33.42 40.43
CA THR A 993 22.20 34.03 40.31
C THR A 993 21.21 33.52 41.37
N SER A 994 20.59 34.46 42.09
CA SER A 994 19.60 34.16 43.13
C SER A 994 18.40 33.39 42.58
N LEU A 995 17.95 32.39 43.33
CA LEU A 995 16.75 31.60 43.04
C LEU A 995 15.48 32.44 42.84
N SER A 996 15.35 33.57 43.53
CA SER A 996 14.22 34.49 43.36
C SER A 996 14.15 35.09 41.96
N VAL A 997 15.31 35.29 41.32
CA VAL A 997 15.44 35.81 39.96
C VAL A 997 14.99 34.75 38.96
N LEU A 998 15.51 33.53 39.07
CA LEU A 998 15.13 32.37 38.23
C LEU A 998 13.62 32.09 38.24
N ARG A 999 12.97 32.15 39.42
CA ARG A 999 11.50 32.01 39.52
C ARG A 999 10.75 33.13 38.79
N GLY A 1000 11.26 34.36 38.77
CA GLY A 1000 10.66 35.48 38.03
C GLY A 1000 10.65 35.26 36.51
N GLY A 1001 11.66 34.60 35.97
CA GLY A 1001 11.73 34.23 34.55
C GLY A 1001 10.60 33.30 34.13
N CYS A 1002 10.52 32.11 34.75
CA CYS A 1002 9.54 31.08 34.38
C CYS A 1002 8.09 31.45 34.77
N ALA A 1003 7.88 32.06 35.94
CA ALA A 1003 6.52 32.33 36.43
C ALA A 1003 5.90 33.61 35.83
N SER A 1004 6.72 34.59 35.42
CA SER A 1004 6.23 35.92 35.03
C SER A 1004 6.57 36.25 33.58
N ILE A 1005 7.84 36.22 33.19
CA ILE A 1005 8.30 36.77 31.90
C ILE A 1005 7.79 35.92 30.72
N GLU A 1006 7.87 34.59 30.82
CA GLU A 1006 7.49 33.70 29.72
C GLU A 1006 5.98 33.65 29.44
N PRO A 1007 5.08 33.51 30.44
CA PRO A 1007 3.64 33.60 30.20
C PRO A 1007 3.21 34.98 29.65
N ILE A 1008 3.81 36.06 30.15
CA ILE A 1008 3.50 37.43 29.71
C ILE A 1008 4.00 37.69 28.27
N LEU A 1009 5.19 37.21 27.91
CA LEU A 1009 5.70 37.29 26.53
C LEU A 1009 4.81 36.51 25.56
N LYS A 1010 4.39 35.29 25.91
CA LYS A 1010 3.42 34.53 25.12
C LYS A 1010 2.09 35.28 24.99
N LEU A 1011 1.56 35.84 26.09
CA LEU A 1011 0.32 36.63 26.07
C LEU A 1011 0.43 37.84 25.14
N PHE A 1012 1.54 38.59 25.16
CA PHE A 1012 1.72 39.74 24.27
C PHE A 1012 1.89 39.34 22.80
N LEU A 1013 2.60 38.25 22.50
CA LEU A 1013 2.70 37.73 21.13
C LEU A 1013 1.34 37.21 20.60
N TYR A 1014 0.54 36.56 21.45
CA TYR A 1014 -0.83 36.18 21.12
C TYR A 1014 -1.73 37.40 20.92
N LEU A 1015 -1.63 38.43 21.75
CA LEU A 1015 -2.38 39.68 21.59
C LEU A 1015 -2.02 40.41 20.30
N ASP A 1016 -0.72 40.52 19.98
CA ASP A 1016 -0.26 41.18 18.76
C ASP A 1016 -0.69 40.40 17.49
N GLY A 1017 -0.55 39.07 17.50
CA GLY A 1017 -1.09 38.20 16.45
C GLY A 1017 -2.61 38.27 16.32
N TRP A 1018 -3.34 38.36 17.44
CA TRP A 1018 -4.79 38.49 17.45
C TRP A 1018 -5.26 39.87 16.95
N LEU A 1019 -4.61 40.97 17.34
CA LEU A 1019 -4.90 42.30 16.80
C LEU A 1019 -4.62 42.35 15.28
N ASN A 1020 -3.50 41.78 14.83
CA ASN A 1020 -3.18 41.71 13.40
C ASN A 1020 -4.20 40.85 12.62
N ALA A 1021 -4.66 39.74 13.19
CA ALA A 1021 -5.74 38.93 12.63
C ALA A 1021 -7.08 39.69 12.61
N CYS A 1022 -7.44 40.44 13.66
CA CYS A 1022 -8.62 41.30 13.67
C CYS A 1022 -8.55 42.40 12.60
N VAL A 1023 -7.39 43.03 12.38
CA VAL A 1023 -7.20 44.01 11.29
C VAL A 1023 -7.32 43.34 9.91
N ALA A 1024 -6.82 42.12 9.75
CA ALA A 1024 -6.99 41.35 8.50
C ALA A 1024 -8.47 40.99 8.26
N ILE A 1025 -9.19 40.57 9.31
CA ILE A 1025 -10.62 40.23 9.27
C ILE A 1025 -11.49 41.48 9.03
N GLU A 1026 -11.18 42.62 9.65
CA GLU A 1026 -11.92 43.86 9.45
C GLU A 1026 -11.69 44.44 8.03
N ARG A 1027 -10.44 44.39 7.53
CA ARG A 1027 -10.15 44.68 6.12
C ARG A 1027 -10.89 43.73 5.17
N ALA A 1028 -10.91 42.43 5.45
CA ALA A 1028 -11.64 41.46 4.66
C ALA A 1028 -13.18 41.68 4.72
N ALA A 1029 -13.72 42.05 5.88
CA ALA A 1029 -15.15 42.33 6.07
C ALA A 1029 -15.58 43.64 5.40
N LEU A 1030 -14.71 44.67 5.37
CA LEU A 1030 -14.92 45.89 4.60
C LEU A 1030 -14.85 45.63 3.09
N ILE A 1031 -13.96 44.74 2.63
CA ILE A 1031 -13.92 44.26 1.25
C ILE A 1031 -15.21 43.48 0.90
N PHE A 1032 -15.70 42.61 1.80
CA PHE A 1032 -16.93 41.82 1.58
C PHE A 1032 -18.23 42.62 1.66
N LYS A 1033 -18.30 43.71 2.44
CA LYS A 1033 -19.42 44.67 2.38
C LYS A 1033 -19.37 45.58 1.14
N GLY A 1034 -18.30 45.52 0.35
CA GLY A 1034 -18.01 46.43 -0.76
C GLY A 1034 -18.61 46.09 -2.13
N ARG A 1035 -19.67 45.27 -2.25
CA ARG A 1035 -20.38 45.04 -3.53
C ARG A 1035 -21.91 44.95 -3.41
N CYS A 1036 -22.53 46.05 -2.98
CA CYS A 1036 -23.90 46.41 -3.34
C CYS A 1036 -24.06 47.94 -3.45
N SER A 1037 -23.43 48.55 -4.47
CA SER A 1037 -23.91 49.72 -5.22
C SER A 1037 -22.81 50.17 -6.18
N SER A 1038 -23.13 50.29 -7.46
CA SER A 1038 -22.36 51.15 -8.37
C SER A 1038 -22.63 52.64 -8.07
N THR A 1039 -21.81 53.51 -8.65
CA THR A 1039 -21.98 54.99 -8.74
C THR A 1039 -22.15 55.78 -7.43
N ILE A 1040 -21.09 56.50 -7.06
CA ILE A 1040 -21.02 57.97 -7.18
C ILE A 1040 -19.57 58.35 -7.56
N ASN A 1041 -19.41 59.35 -8.42
CA ASN A 1041 -18.14 59.77 -9.00
C ASN A 1041 -17.33 60.73 -8.10
N ASN A 1042 -16.08 60.96 -8.55
CA ASN A 1042 -15.27 62.20 -8.47
C ASN A 1042 -14.17 62.33 -7.40
N THR A 1043 -12.93 62.46 -7.92
CA THR A 1043 -11.87 63.45 -7.56
C THR A 1043 -11.45 63.54 -6.09
N ASN A 1044 -10.20 63.29 -5.70
CA ASN A 1044 -8.91 63.60 -6.35
C ASN A 1044 -7.84 62.56 -6.01
#